data_AF-A0A9X2ZGE9-F1
#
_entry.id   AF-A0A9X2ZGE9-F1
#
_cell.length_a   1.000
_cell.length_b   1.000
_cell.length_c   1.000
_cell.angle_alpha   90.00
_cell.angle_beta   90.00
_cell.angle_gamma   90.00
#
_symmetry.space_group_name_H-M   'P 1'
#
loop_
_entity.id
_entity.type
_entity.pdbx_description
1 polymer ?
#
loop_
_entity_poly.entity_id
_entity_poly.type
_entity_poly.pdbx_seq_one_letter_code
_entity_poly.pdbx_strand_id
1 'polypeptide(L)'
;MLITGGTNLNLGGNFNNNGGSLVSDGGITFTGSGNQSIDGFTTTGFVRMSNSTAMITLKGNINGGILAMNTAGGTLNLGNNLTHTFTGNWINTASTLEGGSSILKIKGNLAGSGGTIFNANTGTVEYYGTNQNLVAGTIVYNNLILSGSGTKTITNVTTVNNVLSMEGTAFASGTPSFGPLATLIYNSSISHTAGDEWASPFTGSGGVIISNTGTITRYSYTSVSISFNENIPLTIKGGASLLITGNPNLALGGNFINEGGSLITNGLVYFIGSVNQDIAGGVTLTGPLGNNAIVMNKRGGTATFTGNINVPLLYINGTGGTLNLGTGLIHTISGNWFRVNGAVNGGTSLLRIGGDINGTGGAFIPNTGTVEFNGTNQNLGTAALTYNNLILSGSGTKFFGATTTMNNTLSIATGVITNLNTNLIHTAAKLSLGETGTASGSWGSTASSAMNKDNTFFTINNGILNVGMSSCIDFVTVAQITYVAFNTLNKVSSGTTSYEDFTADTPTDVNQAESYILVIKGSTNGNNTSFYTAFFDWNNDGDFDDLGGYFEIGTIINSTGTDGQQASFSIPIPIDAAVGNIKMRIIGRLGGYNTTPCTINSSTGQVEDYTINIKASCVGTPTPGVTIASIGLDCTGTPFTLSLQNTTTGGGVTYQWQTSLDNITWSNVIAAISSTYTTSQTVTTYYQCLVTCKGSTGISTFVLVSSDPIIPILGDINGECSITPPFPVTLDACGNTITGITSTVFPVTTAGTTEVTWTFIDNNGNASMTKQNIIIADTTPPVFVGVLPSNTTIECSVVIPVAPIITAVDNCSTVTVLFNETTINGSCSGDYQLHRTWIATDTSGNEAIYMQIINVQDTMAPVFVEPLPEALVNADCDSVPIVATLTATDSCGTATVDYTETKEDGNCSSNYTINRTWVASDNCGNQKSYTQTIKVTCLANVYNGISPNGDGKNDTFIIGGIDCYPNNSVRIFNRYGVVVYEKEGYDNVTNVFEGFSDGRNTLKREEKLPTGTYFYTLQYDNNGNKVEKSGYLYISTE
;
A
#
# COMPACT_ATOMS: atom_id res chain seq x y z
N MET A 1 -6.62 -32.07 -19.83
CA MET A 1 -7.86 -32.86 -19.70
C MET A 1 -9.04 -31.91 -19.79
N LEU A 2 -10.01 -32.21 -20.66
CA LEU A 2 -11.26 -31.45 -20.75
C LEU A 2 -12.40 -32.34 -20.23
N ILE A 3 -13.07 -31.92 -19.17
CA ILE A 3 -14.25 -32.59 -18.62
C ILE A 3 -15.49 -31.81 -19.09
N THR A 4 -16.38 -32.49 -19.82
CA THR A 4 -17.58 -31.91 -20.44
C THR A 4 -18.85 -32.64 -20.02
N GLY A 5 -19.97 -31.94 -20.00
CA GLY A 5 -21.30 -32.47 -19.68
C GLY A 5 -21.76 -32.18 -18.25
N GLY A 6 -21.09 -31.27 -17.54
CA GLY A 6 -21.44 -30.86 -16.18
C GLY A 6 -21.12 -31.90 -15.10
N THR A 7 -20.31 -32.91 -15.42
CA THR A 7 -19.92 -33.98 -14.48
C THR A 7 -18.95 -33.46 -13.44
N ASN A 8 -19.24 -33.70 -12.15
CA ASN A 8 -18.37 -33.27 -11.07
C ASN A 8 -17.17 -34.22 -10.88
N LEU A 9 -15.99 -33.65 -10.66
CA LEU A 9 -14.76 -34.38 -10.33
C LEU A 9 -14.52 -34.36 -8.82
N ASN A 10 -14.32 -35.52 -8.20
CA ASN A 10 -13.94 -35.61 -6.79
C ASN A 10 -12.47 -36.04 -6.69
N LEU A 11 -11.68 -35.28 -5.93
CA LEU A 11 -10.25 -35.48 -5.72
C LEU A 11 -10.03 -35.98 -4.29
N GLY A 12 -9.59 -37.23 -4.14
CA GLY A 12 -9.36 -37.87 -2.83
C GLY A 12 -7.98 -37.64 -2.22
N GLY A 13 -7.07 -37.00 -2.96
CA GLY A 13 -5.66 -36.86 -2.65
C GLY A 13 -4.99 -35.81 -3.55
N ASN A 14 -3.66 -35.85 -3.66
CA ASN A 14 -2.90 -34.89 -4.47
C ASN A 14 -3.37 -34.83 -5.93
N PHE A 15 -3.48 -33.62 -6.46
CA PHE A 15 -3.66 -33.36 -7.89
C PHE A 15 -2.38 -32.72 -8.42
N ASN A 16 -1.59 -33.50 -9.17
CA ASN A 16 -0.40 -33.02 -9.85
C ASN A 16 -0.73 -32.80 -11.33
N ASN A 17 -0.31 -31.66 -11.88
CA ASN A 17 -0.56 -31.27 -13.26
C ASN A 17 0.77 -31.04 -13.99
N ASN A 18 1.28 -32.11 -14.61
CA ASN A 18 2.58 -32.14 -15.30
C ASN A 18 2.51 -31.39 -16.66
N GLY A 19 2.29 -30.07 -16.63
CA GLY A 19 2.28 -29.18 -17.80
C GLY A 19 1.00 -29.17 -18.64
N GLY A 20 -0.07 -29.87 -18.21
CA GLY A 20 -1.35 -29.87 -18.90
C GLY A 20 -2.25 -28.69 -18.53
N SER A 21 -3.36 -28.53 -19.25
CA SER A 21 -4.50 -27.75 -18.77
C SER A 21 -5.63 -28.69 -18.35
N LEU A 22 -6.07 -28.61 -17.09
CA LEU A 22 -7.35 -29.18 -16.64
C LEU A 22 -8.42 -28.11 -16.79
N VAL A 23 -9.41 -28.37 -17.65
CA VAL A 23 -10.60 -27.54 -17.84
C VAL A 23 -11.83 -28.41 -17.57
N SER A 24 -12.74 -27.97 -16.71
CA SER A 24 -13.98 -28.69 -16.37
C SER A 24 -15.19 -27.77 -16.48
N ASP A 25 -16.25 -28.21 -17.14
CA ASP A 25 -17.55 -27.50 -17.10
C ASP A 25 -18.36 -27.82 -15.83
N GLY A 26 -18.14 -29.00 -15.23
CA GLY A 26 -18.64 -29.42 -13.92
C GLY A 26 -17.74 -29.01 -12.75
N GLY A 27 -18.25 -29.15 -11.53
CA GLY A 27 -17.57 -28.76 -10.29
C GLY A 27 -16.47 -29.74 -9.84
N ILE A 28 -15.52 -29.25 -9.06
CA ILE A 28 -14.40 -29.99 -8.50
C ILE A 28 -14.55 -30.01 -6.97
N THR A 29 -14.57 -31.20 -6.35
CA THR A 29 -14.63 -31.38 -4.89
C THR A 29 -13.32 -31.97 -4.40
N PHE A 30 -12.65 -31.31 -3.46
CA PHE A 30 -11.61 -31.93 -2.64
C PHE A 30 -12.28 -32.74 -1.52
N THR A 31 -11.90 -34.01 -1.42
CA THR A 31 -12.46 -35.05 -0.54
C THR A 31 -11.33 -35.80 0.17
N GLY A 32 -11.58 -36.37 1.35
CA GLY A 32 -10.59 -37.17 2.10
C GLY A 32 -10.13 -36.52 3.42
N SER A 33 -9.30 -37.24 4.18
CA SER A 33 -8.85 -36.83 5.53
C SER A 33 -7.37 -36.43 5.62
N GLY A 34 -6.55 -36.81 4.63
CA GLY A 34 -5.12 -36.47 4.55
C GLY A 34 -4.85 -35.17 3.79
N ASN A 35 -3.68 -34.56 4.06
CA ASN A 35 -3.22 -33.34 3.39
C ASN A 35 -3.10 -33.53 1.86
N GLN A 36 -3.37 -32.46 1.11
CA GLN A 36 -3.38 -32.48 -0.36
C GLN A 36 -2.53 -31.36 -0.94
N SER A 37 -1.78 -31.68 -1.99
CA SER A 37 -1.11 -30.76 -2.90
C SER A 37 -1.91 -30.67 -4.18
N ILE A 38 -2.32 -29.47 -4.59
CA ILE A 38 -3.20 -29.24 -5.74
C ILE A 38 -2.56 -28.23 -6.70
N ASP A 39 -2.20 -28.69 -7.89
CA ASP A 39 -1.69 -27.84 -8.97
C ASP A 39 -2.81 -27.06 -9.69
N GLY A 40 -2.41 -26.13 -10.56
CA GLY A 40 -3.34 -25.21 -11.22
C GLY A 40 -4.36 -25.88 -12.14
N PHE A 41 -5.61 -25.39 -12.11
CA PHE A 41 -6.70 -25.83 -12.99
C PHE A 41 -7.74 -24.73 -13.24
N THR A 42 -8.60 -24.95 -14.23
CA THR A 42 -9.75 -24.08 -14.55
C THR A 42 -11.07 -24.86 -14.50
N THR A 43 -12.12 -24.30 -13.90
CA THR A 43 -13.49 -24.83 -13.96
C THR A 43 -14.52 -23.71 -14.02
N THR A 44 -15.64 -23.93 -14.73
CA THR A 44 -16.82 -23.06 -14.65
C THR A 44 -17.77 -23.43 -13.50
N GLY A 45 -17.59 -24.62 -12.93
CA GLY A 45 -18.35 -25.14 -11.80
C GLY A 45 -17.87 -24.63 -10.44
N PHE A 46 -18.33 -25.27 -9.36
CA PHE A 46 -17.82 -24.98 -8.02
C PHE A 46 -16.43 -25.61 -7.80
N VAL A 47 -15.62 -25.02 -6.93
CA VAL A 47 -14.47 -25.64 -6.27
C VAL A 47 -14.84 -25.77 -4.80
N ARG A 48 -15.00 -27.01 -4.32
CA ARG A 48 -15.52 -27.30 -2.97
C ARG A 48 -14.51 -28.05 -2.13
N MET A 49 -14.21 -27.55 -0.94
CA MET A 49 -13.56 -28.34 0.11
C MET A 49 -14.62 -29.08 0.93
N SER A 50 -14.42 -30.39 1.11
CA SER A 50 -15.26 -31.26 1.94
C SER A 50 -14.45 -32.08 2.97
N ASN A 51 -13.20 -31.66 3.23
CA ASN A 51 -12.29 -32.30 4.17
C ASN A 51 -12.42 -31.64 5.55
N SER A 52 -12.57 -32.42 6.62
CA SER A 52 -12.74 -31.91 7.99
C SER A 52 -11.45 -31.78 8.81
N THR A 53 -10.32 -32.30 8.33
CA THR A 53 -9.05 -32.28 9.09
C THR A 53 -7.80 -32.05 8.23
N ALA A 54 -7.96 -31.94 6.90
CA ALA A 54 -6.84 -31.85 5.97
C ALA A 54 -6.43 -30.40 5.68
N MET A 55 -5.13 -30.19 5.48
CA MET A 55 -4.61 -29.01 4.79
C MET A 55 -4.53 -29.28 3.28
N ILE A 56 -5.16 -28.43 2.48
CA ILE A 56 -5.07 -28.41 1.02
C ILE A 56 -4.16 -27.26 0.62
N THR A 57 -3.01 -27.54 0.01
CA THR A 57 -2.07 -26.51 -0.45
C THR A 57 -2.13 -26.37 -1.96
N LEU A 58 -2.45 -25.16 -2.44
CA LEU A 58 -2.43 -24.81 -3.85
C LEU A 58 -1.00 -24.50 -4.31
N LYS A 59 -0.59 -25.08 -5.43
CA LYS A 59 0.72 -24.87 -6.07
C LYS A 59 0.63 -24.16 -7.42
N GLY A 60 -0.57 -23.98 -7.96
CA GLY A 60 -0.81 -23.22 -9.18
C GLY A 60 -2.11 -22.42 -9.12
N ASN A 61 -2.26 -21.50 -10.07
CA ASN A 61 -3.45 -20.64 -10.16
C ASN A 61 -4.72 -21.47 -10.37
N ILE A 62 -5.78 -21.13 -9.62
CA ILE A 62 -7.08 -21.79 -9.72
C ILE A 62 -8.07 -20.78 -10.30
N ASN A 63 -8.70 -21.12 -11.42
CA ASN A 63 -9.81 -20.37 -11.97
C ASN A 63 -11.10 -21.17 -11.76
N GLY A 64 -12.11 -20.58 -11.14
CA GLY A 64 -13.33 -21.29 -10.72
C GLY A 64 -14.61 -20.50 -10.92
N GLY A 65 -15.75 -21.18 -10.86
CA GLY A 65 -17.05 -20.56 -10.65
C GLY A 65 -17.21 -20.16 -9.17
N ILE A 66 -17.77 -21.05 -8.36
CA ILE A 66 -18.05 -20.82 -6.93
C ILE A 66 -16.91 -21.39 -6.07
N LEU A 67 -16.39 -20.67 -5.09
CA LEU A 67 -15.52 -21.25 -4.06
C LEU A 67 -16.37 -21.66 -2.85
N ALA A 68 -16.31 -22.91 -2.40
CA ALA A 68 -17.11 -23.40 -1.26
C ALA A 68 -16.24 -24.14 -0.22
N MET A 69 -16.16 -23.60 0.99
CA MET A 69 -15.36 -24.12 2.10
C MET A 69 -16.30 -24.41 3.28
N ASN A 70 -16.86 -25.62 3.28
CA ASN A 70 -18.05 -25.93 4.08
C ASN A 70 -17.77 -26.86 5.28
N THR A 71 -16.52 -27.31 5.46
CA THR A 71 -16.15 -28.28 6.50
C THR A 71 -15.35 -27.66 7.63
N ALA A 72 -15.82 -27.91 8.85
CA ALA A 72 -15.12 -27.53 10.08
C ALA A 72 -13.79 -28.27 10.18
N GLY A 73 -12.72 -27.56 10.53
CA GLY A 73 -11.38 -28.11 10.78
C GLY A 73 -10.50 -28.35 9.54
N GLY A 74 -11.01 -28.13 8.33
CA GLY A 74 -10.21 -28.14 7.10
C GLY A 74 -9.54 -26.78 6.84
N THR A 75 -8.32 -26.81 6.31
CA THR A 75 -7.54 -25.62 5.96
C THR A 75 -7.24 -25.58 4.46
N LEU A 76 -7.60 -24.49 3.79
CA LEU A 76 -7.14 -24.20 2.42
C LEU A 76 -5.95 -23.23 2.49
N ASN A 77 -4.83 -23.58 1.88
CA ASN A 77 -3.63 -22.76 1.76
C ASN A 77 -3.42 -22.35 0.31
N LEU A 78 -3.41 -21.04 0.05
CA LEU A 78 -3.29 -20.44 -1.28
C LEU A 78 -1.85 -20.43 -1.82
N GLY A 79 -0.88 -20.99 -1.10
CA GLY A 79 0.52 -21.03 -1.53
C GLY A 79 1.16 -19.64 -1.59
N ASN A 80 2.21 -19.49 -2.39
CA ASN A 80 2.99 -18.26 -2.48
C ASN A 80 3.00 -17.73 -3.92
N ASN A 81 2.79 -16.42 -4.08
CA ASN A 81 2.85 -15.67 -5.33
C ASN A 81 1.85 -16.14 -6.42
N LEU A 82 0.73 -16.73 -6.01
CA LEU A 82 -0.34 -17.19 -6.91
C LEU A 82 -1.50 -16.19 -6.96
N THR A 83 -2.32 -16.27 -8.01
CA THR A 83 -3.58 -15.53 -8.15
C THR A 83 -4.70 -16.50 -8.51
N HIS A 84 -5.64 -16.68 -7.59
CA HIS A 84 -6.81 -17.55 -7.79
C HIS A 84 -8.03 -16.69 -8.09
N THR A 85 -8.78 -17.01 -9.14
CA THR A 85 -9.89 -16.19 -9.64
C THR A 85 -11.20 -16.96 -9.67
N PHE A 86 -12.21 -16.46 -8.95
CA PHE A 86 -13.54 -17.05 -8.88
C PHE A 86 -14.60 -16.08 -9.43
N THR A 87 -15.38 -16.53 -10.41
CA THR A 87 -16.40 -15.70 -11.09
C THR A 87 -17.76 -15.71 -10.38
N GLY A 88 -17.95 -16.61 -9.41
CA GLY A 88 -19.16 -16.77 -8.59
C GLY A 88 -18.91 -16.43 -7.12
N ASN A 89 -19.81 -16.93 -6.26
CA ASN A 89 -19.79 -16.65 -4.83
C ASN A 89 -18.64 -17.36 -4.11
N TRP A 90 -18.19 -16.79 -2.99
CA TRP A 90 -17.41 -17.48 -1.98
C TRP A 90 -18.36 -17.89 -0.83
N ILE A 91 -18.42 -19.18 -0.54
CA ILE A 91 -19.19 -19.77 0.57
C ILE A 91 -18.19 -20.25 1.61
N ASN A 92 -18.23 -19.74 2.84
CA ASN A 92 -17.39 -20.20 3.95
C ASN A 92 -18.18 -20.31 5.24
N THR A 93 -18.39 -21.54 5.73
CA THR A 93 -19.21 -21.78 6.93
C THR A 93 -18.43 -22.24 8.15
N ALA A 94 -17.22 -22.79 8.00
CA ALA A 94 -16.46 -23.37 9.11
C ALA A 94 -14.95 -23.61 8.86
N SER A 95 -14.39 -23.23 7.70
CA SER A 95 -13.02 -23.59 7.31
C SER A 95 -12.01 -22.46 7.52
N THR A 96 -10.74 -22.82 7.65
CA THR A 96 -9.59 -21.90 7.76
C THR A 96 -8.97 -21.63 6.39
N LEU A 97 -8.47 -20.40 6.18
CA LEU A 97 -7.84 -19.96 4.92
C LEU A 97 -6.46 -19.35 5.19
N GLU A 98 -5.41 -19.99 4.71
CA GLU A 98 -4.03 -19.50 4.76
C GLU A 98 -3.74 -18.76 3.45
N GLY A 99 -3.43 -17.46 3.55
CA GLY A 99 -3.28 -16.59 2.39
C GLY A 99 -1.90 -16.59 1.75
N GLY A 100 -0.84 -16.93 2.50
CA GLY A 100 0.55 -16.92 2.03
C GLY A 100 1.00 -15.56 1.48
N SER A 101 1.60 -15.52 0.29
CA SER A 101 1.78 -14.28 -0.47
C SER A 101 0.84 -14.15 -1.68
N SER A 102 -0.22 -14.96 -1.72
CA SER A 102 -1.14 -15.09 -2.86
C SER A 102 -2.37 -14.17 -2.77
N ILE A 103 -3.03 -14.00 -3.93
CA ILE A 103 -4.25 -13.20 -4.10
C ILE A 103 -5.45 -14.11 -4.39
N LEU A 104 -6.54 -13.93 -3.65
CA LEU A 104 -7.84 -14.56 -3.92
C LEU A 104 -8.83 -13.53 -4.49
N LYS A 105 -9.11 -13.58 -5.79
CA LYS A 105 -10.06 -12.70 -6.50
C LYS A 105 -11.46 -13.33 -6.53
N ILE A 106 -12.47 -12.66 -5.96
CA ILE A 106 -13.89 -13.08 -5.93
C ILE A 106 -14.77 -12.07 -6.66
N LYS A 107 -15.57 -12.53 -7.64
CA LYS A 107 -16.54 -11.68 -8.38
C LYS A 107 -17.95 -11.69 -7.78
N GLY A 108 -18.36 -12.78 -7.15
CA GLY A 108 -19.68 -12.94 -6.54
C GLY A 108 -19.76 -12.44 -5.10
N ASN A 109 -20.81 -12.85 -4.39
CA ASN A 109 -21.04 -12.53 -2.99
C ASN A 109 -20.28 -13.47 -2.06
N LEU A 110 -20.06 -13.03 -0.82
CA LEU A 110 -19.68 -13.87 0.30
C LEU A 110 -20.94 -14.42 0.99
N ALA A 111 -20.92 -15.68 1.39
CA ALA A 111 -22.02 -16.31 2.11
C ALA A 111 -21.52 -17.29 3.20
N GLY A 112 -22.14 -17.27 4.37
CA GLY A 112 -21.82 -18.18 5.47
C GLY A 112 -21.93 -17.53 6.85
N SER A 113 -21.65 -18.31 7.90
CA SER A 113 -21.80 -17.92 9.30
C SER A 113 -20.47 -17.70 10.05
N GLY A 114 -19.33 -17.85 9.36
CA GLY A 114 -17.99 -17.66 9.92
C GLY A 114 -17.19 -18.95 10.01
N GLY A 115 -16.12 -19.05 9.20
CA GLY A 115 -15.02 -19.97 9.42
C GLY A 115 -13.90 -19.28 10.21
N THR A 116 -13.22 -20.01 11.09
CA THR A 116 -12.13 -19.45 11.88
C THR A 116 -10.94 -19.09 11.00
N ILE A 117 -10.61 -17.79 11.00
CA ILE A 117 -9.27 -17.25 10.71
C ILE A 117 -8.88 -17.34 9.22
N PHE A 118 -8.87 -16.18 8.56
CA PHE A 118 -7.82 -15.89 7.58
C PHE A 118 -6.55 -15.66 8.39
N ASN A 119 -5.49 -16.45 8.18
CA ASN A 119 -4.38 -16.42 9.13
C ASN A 119 -3.70 -15.06 9.15
N ALA A 120 -3.66 -14.46 10.34
CA ALA A 120 -3.86 -13.02 10.55
C ALA A 120 -2.79 -12.09 9.95
N ASN A 121 -1.73 -12.68 9.38
CA ASN A 121 -0.49 -12.06 8.94
C ASN A 121 -0.15 -12.33 7.46
N THR A 122 -0.98 -13.06 6.68
CA THR A 122 -0.61 -13.51 5.31
C THR A 122 -1.72 -13.31 4.28
N GLY A 123 -1.36 -13.05 3.02
CA GLY A 123 -2.22 -13.03 1.83
C GLY A 123 -3.15 -11.83 1.64
N THR A 124 -3.84 -11.84 0.50
CA THR A 124 -4.73 -10.77 0.02
C THR A 124 -6.02 -11.32 -0.58
N VAL A 125 -7.17 -10.71 -0.26
CA VAL A 125 -8.46 -11.03 -0.90
C VAL A 125 -8.94 -9.81 -1.69
N GLU A 126 -9.37 -10.01 -2.94
CA GLU A 126 -9.91 -8.96 -3.81
C GLU A 126 -11.36 -9.24 -4.19
N TYR A 127 -12.26 -8.27 -3.95
CA TYR A 127 -13.65 -8.33 -4.41
C TYR A 127 -13.85 -7.39 -5.62
N TYR A 128 -13.89 -7.98 -6.82
CA TYR A 128 -13.78 -7.27 -8.11
C TYR A 128 -15.07 -7.22 -8.95
N GLY A 129 -16.19 -7.65 -8.38
CA GLY A 129 -17.51 -7.56 -9.01
C GLY A 129 -18.07 -6.14 -9.06
N THR A 130 -19.36 -6.02 -9.36
CA THR A 130 -20.09 -4.75 -9.23
C THR A 130 -20.67 -4.66 -7.81
N ASN A 131 -21.94 -4.99 -7.62
CA ASN A 131 -22.54 -5.03 -6.28
C ASN A 131 -22.22 -6.38 -5.63
N GLN A 132 -21.55 -6.36 -4.48
CA GLN A 132 -21.15 -7.56 -3.75
C GLN A 132 -21.55 -7.44 -2.29
N ASN A 133 -22.24 -8.45 -1.78
CA ASN A 133 -22.54 -8.59 -0.36
C ASN A 133 -21.41 -9.38 0.31
N LEU A 134 -20.76 -8.78 1.30
CA LEU A 134 -19.66 -9.35 2.09
C LEU A 134 -20.12 -9.70 3.53
N VAL A 135 -21.42 -9.62 3.83
CA VAL A 135 -21.98 -9.83 5.17
C VAL A 135 -22.16 -11.33 5.45
N ALA A 136 -21.16 -11.92 6.13
CA ALA A 136 -21.13 -13.35 6.47
C ALA A 136 -20.40 -13.60 7.81
N GLY A 137 -21.06 -13.31 8.94
CA GLY A 137 -20.45 -13.46 10.27
C GLY A 137 -19.30 -12.48 10.53
N THR A 138 -18.46 -12.79 11.54
CA THR A 138 -17.23 -12.03 11.81
C THR A 138 -16.09 -12.56 10.95
N ILE A 139 -15.48 -11.69 10.13
CA ILE A 139 -14.37 -12.06 9.25
C ILE A 139 -13.23 -11.06 9.44
N VAL A 140 -12.01 -11.60 9.53
CA VAL A 140 -10.77 -10.85 9.62
C VAL A 140 -10.01 -11.06 8.32
N TYR A 141 -9.54 -9.99 7.69
CA TYR A 141 -8.65 -9.99 6.53
C TYR A 141 -7.27 -9.45 6.95
N ASN A 142 -6.19 -9.96 6.36
CA ASN A 142 -4.89 -9.30 6.46
C ASN A 142 -4.86 -8.11 5.50
N ASN A 143 -4.89 -8.39 4.20
CA ASN A 143 -5.11 -7.41 3.14
C ASN A 143 -6.45 -7.66 2.44
N LEU A 144 -7.20 -6.60 2.19
CA LEU A 144 -8.48 -6.59 1.48
C LEU A 144 -8.42 -5.55 0.35
N ILE A 145 -8.73 -5.95 -0.87
CA ILE A 145 -8.88 -5.05 -2.03
C ILE A 145 -10.36 -5.02 -2.42
N LEU A 146 -10.93 -3.83 -2.50
CA LEU A 146 -12.28 -3.60 -3.02
C LEU A 146 -12.14 -2.90 -4.37
N SER A 147 -12.31 -3.67 -5.46
CA SER A 147 -12.05 -3.23 -6.83
C SER A 147 -13.29 -3.31 -7.72
N GLY A 148 -13.16 -2.89 -8.98
CA GLY A 148 -14.25 -2.85 -9.95
C GLY A 148 -15.11 -1.61 -9.77
N SER A 149 -16.40 -1.79 -9.55
CA SER A 149 -17.39 -0.71 -9.42
C SER A 149 -18.48 -1.08 -8.41
N GLY A 150 -19.43 -0.17 -8.15
CA GLY A 150 -20.63 -0.49 -7.36
C GLY A 150 -20.39 -0.62 -5.86
N THR A 151 -21.42 -1.10 -5.14
CA THR A 151 -21.41 -1.13 -3.67
C THR A 151 -20.87 -2.46 -3.14
N LYS A 152 -19.89 -2.38 -2.24
CA LYS A 152 -19.43 -3.50 -1.42
C LYS A 152 -20.13 -3.42 -0.06
N THR A 153 -21.12 -4.28 0.17
CA THR A 153 -21.86 -4.29 1.44
C THR A 153 -21.04 -4.99 2.51
N ILE A 154 -20.39 -4.21 3.38
CA ILE A 154 -19.66 -4.69 4.56
C ILE A 154 -20.33 -4.20 5.84
N THR A 155 -20.04 -4.86 6.95
CA THR A 155 -20.52 -4.53 8.29
C THR A 155 -19.35 -4.34 9.25
N ASN A 156 -19.61 -3.72 10.41
CA ASN A 156 -18.65 -3.46 11.49
C ASN A 156 -18.00 -4.71 12.11
N VAL A 157 -18.46 -5.91 11.77
CA VAL A 157 -17.81 -7.20 12.13
C VAL A 157 -16.75 -7.65 11.11
N THR A 158 -16.56 -6.89 10.03
CA THR A 158 -15.44 -7.04 9.08
C THR A 158 -14.21 -6.34 9.67
N THR A 159 -13.12 -7.07 9.87
CA THR A 159 -11.84 -6.52 10.38
C THR A 159 -10.77 -6.57 9.28
N VAL A 160 -9.94 -5.54 9.17
CA VAL A 160 -8.77 -5.52 8.27
C VAL A 160 -7.52 -5.16 9.07
N ASN A 161 -6.53 -6.06 9.11
CA ASN A 161 -5.35 -5.92 9.98
C ASN A 161 -4.23 -5.04 9.39
N ASN A 162 -4.00 -5.10 8.07
CA ASN A 162 -2.84 -4.50 7.42
C ASN A 162 -3.21 -3.48 6.33
N VAL A 163 -3.87 -3.89 5.24
CA VAL A 163 -4.23 -2.96 4.15
C VAL A 163 -5.67 -3.15 3.68
N LEU A 164 -6.43 -2.06 3.63
CA LEU A 164 -7.64 -1.94 2.81
C LEU A 164 -7.31 -1.09 1.58
N SER A 165 -7.29 -1.67 0.38
CA SER A 165 -7.13 -0.96 -0.90
C SER A 165 -8.48 -0.72 -1.56
N MET A 166 -8.77 0.53 -1.90
CA MET A 166 -9.94 0.95 -2.68
C MET A 166 -9.50 1.24 -4.12
N GLU A 167 -10.04 0.48 -5.08
CA GLU A 167 -9.60 0.49 -6.48
C GLU A 167 -10.80 0.63 -7.45
N GLY A 168 -10.58 1.24 -8.61
CA GLY A 168 -11.65 1.53 -9.56
C GLY A 168 -12.66 2.53 -9.00
N THR A 169 -13.95 2.17 -9.00
CA THR A 169 -15.06 3.01 -8.52
C THR A 169 -15.93 2.32 -7.46
N ALA A 170 -15.44 1.24 -6.87
CA ALA A 170 -16.10 0.54 -5.77
C ALA A 170 -16.06 1.37 -4.47
N PHE A 171 -17.14 1.35 -3.67
CA PHE A 171 -17.19 1.96 -2.33
C PHE A 171 -17.84 1.01 -1.31
N ALA A 172 -17.54 1.17 -0.02
CA ALA A 172 -18.11 0.34 1.03
C ALA A 172 -19.36 1.00 1.67
N SER A 173 -20.37 0.19 1.98
CA SER A 173 -21.62 0.67 2.61
C SER A 173 -21.63 0.57 4.15
N GLY A 174 -20.45 0.51 4.77
CA GLY A 174 -20.29 0.42 6.20
C GLY A 174 -18.83 0.51 6.60
N THR A 175 -18.56 0.91 7.84
CA THR A 175 -17.18 1.07 8.34
C THR A 175 -16.62 -0.27 8.83
N PRO A 176 -15.46 -0.73 8.32
CA PRO A 176 -14.78 -1.91 8.84
C PRO A 176 -14.03 -1.57 10.14
N SER A 177 -13.76 -2.59 10.95
CA SER A 177 -12.83 -2.50 12.07
C SER A 177 -11.39 -2.50 11.54
N PHE A 178 -10.66 -1.40 11.74
CA PHE A 178 -9.25 -1.32 11.38
C PHE A 178 -8.38 -1.85 12.52
N GLY A 179 -7.53 -2.83 12.22
CA GLY A 179 -6.52 -3.34 13.14
C GLY A 179 -5.46 -2.29 13.48
N PRO A 180 -4.64 -2.52 14.53
CA PRO A 180 -3.74 -1.48 15.06
C PRO A 180 -2.74 -0.93 14.04
N LEU A 181 -2.28 -1.76 13.09
CA LEU A 181 -1.30 -1.40 12.06
C LEU A 181 -1.95 -1.02 10.72
N ALA A 182 -3.28 -1.02 10.61
CA ALA A 182 -3.95 -0.97 9.32
C ALA A 182 -3.80 0.39 8.60
N THR A 183 -3.65 0.33 7.28
CA THR A 183 -3.70 1.45 6.33
C THR A 183 -4.94 1.35 5.45
N LEU A 184 -5.59 2.48 5.18
CA LEU A 184 -6.56 2.63 4.10
C LEU A 184 -5.88 3.31 2.90
N ILE A 185 -5.82 2.63 1.76
CA ILE A 185 -5.19 3.12 0.53
C ILE A 185 -6.27 3.37 -0.51
N TYR A 186 -6.28 4.55 -1.12
CA TYR A 186 -7.01 4.82 -2.35
C TYR A 186 -6.04 4.73 -3.52
N ASN A 187 -6.21 3.69 -4.34
CA ASN A 187 -5.39 3.36 -5.49
C ASN A 187 -6.26 3.29 -6.76
N SER A 188 -6.81 4.45 -7.16
CA SER A 188 -7.58 4.57 -8.39
C SER A 188 -7.08 5.73 -9.24
N SER A 189 -6.88 5.47 -10.53
CA SER A 189 -6.61 6.49 -11.55
C SER A 189 -7.89 7.22 -12.00
N ILE A 190 -9.06 6.73 -11.56
CA ILE A 190 -10.38 7.31 -11.84
C ILE A 190 -10.85 8.05 -10.57
N SER A 191 -11.49 9.21 -10.73
CA SER A 191 -12.11 9.92 -9.62
C SER A 191 -13.13 9.04 -8.89
N HIS A 192 -13.02 8.98 -7.57
CA HIS A 192 -13.75 8.05 -6.72
C HIS A 192 -14.29 8.79 -5.49
N THR A 193 -15.51 8.44 -5.05
CA THR A 193 -16.11 9.00 -3.84
C THR A 193 -15.96 8.02 -2.69
N ALA A 194 -15.18 8.42 -1.68
CA ALA A 194 -14.95 7.65 -0.47
C ALA A 194 -16.26 7.45 0.32
N GLY A 195 -16.59 6.20 0.59
CA GLY A 195 -17.74 5.77 1.38
C GLY A 195 -17.44 5.67 2.88
N ASP A 196 -18.14 4.74 3.55
CA ASP A 196 -18.04 4.53 5.00
C ASP A 196 -16.74 3.80 5.41
N GLU A 197 -15.96 3.29 4.46
CA GLU A 197 -14.61 2.77 4.70
C GLU A 197 -13.69 3.80 5.34
N TRP A 198 -13.85 5.09 5.02
CA TRP A 198 -13.07 6.16 5.63
C TRP A 198 -13.72 6.60 6.96
N ALA A 199 -13.47 5.81 8.00
CA ALA A 199 -13.87 6.11 9.38
C ALA A 199 -13.47 7.53 9.83
N SER A 200 -14.30 8.16 10.67
CA SER A 200 -13.95 9.39 11.40
C SER A 200 -14.33 9.25 12.88
N PRO A 201 -13.38 9.28 13.82
CA PRO A 201 -11.93 9.36 13.59
C PRO A 201 -11.36 8.09 12.96
N PHE A 202 -10.34 8.24 12.09
CA PHE A 202 -9.54 7.11 11.61
C PHE A 202 -8.55 6.64 12.69
N THR A 203 -8.43 5.32 12.86
CA THR A 203 -7.76 4.70 14.02
C THR A 203 -6.57 3.80 13.70
N GLY A 204 -6.44 3.28 12.47
CA GLY A 204 -5.32 2.40 12.08
C GLY A 204 -4.02 3.20 11.95
N SER A 205 -2.92 2.76 12.59
CA SER A 205 -1.67 3.55 12.66
C SER A 205 -0.97 3.76 11.32
N GLY A 206 -1.27 2.93 10.32
CA GLY A 206 -0.82 3.13 8.95
C GLY A 206 -1.51 4.28 8.22
N GLY A 207 -2.60 4.83 8.77
CA GLY A 207 -3.27 6.04 8.30
C GLY A 207 -4.03 5.88 6.99
N VAL A 208 -4.25 7.00 6.30
CA VAL A 208 -4.90 7.04 4.98
C VAL A 208 -3.89 7.53 3.93
N ILE A 209 -3.78 6.81 2.80
CA ILE A 209 -2.87 7.14 1.70
C ILE A 209 -3.66 7.29 0.39
N ILE A 210 -3.56 8.46 -0.23
CA ILE A 210 -4.10 8.75 -1.57
C ILE A 210 -2.95 8.61 -2.57
N SER A 211 -2.93 7.53 -3.36
CA SER A 211 -1.70 7.08 -4.06
C SER A 211 -1.65 7.31 -5.57
N ASN A 212 -2.79 7.57 -6.21
CA ASN A 212 -2.93 7.49 -7.67
C ASN A 212 -3.67 8.75 -8.20
N THR A 213 -3.66 8.98 -9.52
CA THR A 213 -4.03 10.28 -10.12
C THR A 213 -5.52 10.64 -10.08
N GLY A 214 -6.39 9.72 -9.63
CA GLY A 214 -7.82 10.01 -9.48
C GLY A 214 -8.10 10.99 -8.33
N THR A 215 -9.08 11.88 -8.51
CA THR A 215 -9.54 12.74 -7.42
C THR A 215 -10.40 11.93 -6.46
N ILE A 216 -9.92 11.73 -5.23
CA ILE A 216 -10.69 11.11 -4.15
C ILE A 216 -11.55 12.17 -3.49
N THR A 217 -12.87 11.99 -3.55
CA THR A 217 -13.85 12.91 -2.96
C THR A 217 -14.38 12.33 -1.66
N ARG A 218 -14.13 13.00 -0.53
CA ARG A 218 -14.77 12.66 0.76
C ARG A 218 -15.87 13.68 1.06
N TYR A 219 -17.12 13.22 0.96
CA TYR A 219 -18.30 13.99 1.34
C TYR A 219 -18.61 13.73 2.83
N SER A 220 -19.03 14.75 3.59
CA SER A 220 -19.72 14.57 4.88
C SER A 220 -21.12 15.13 4.84
N TYR A 221 -22.11 14.33 5.27
CA TYR A 221 -23.51 14.74 5.39
C TYR A 221 -23.84 15.35 6.76
N THR A 222 -22.87 15.35 7.68
CA THR A 222 -23.02 15.88 9.04
C THR A 222 -21.96 16.95 9.31
N SER A 223 -22.24 17.84 10.24
CA SER A 223 -21.29 18.85 10.76
C SER A 223 -20.14 18.26 11.58
N VAL A 224 -19.92 16.94 11.49
CA VAL A 224 -18.80 16.23 12.09
C VAL A 224 -17.57 16.39 11.19
N SER A 225 -16.41 16.64 11.81
CA SER A 225 -15.15 16.76 11.08
C SER A 225 -14.66 15.40 10.60
N ILE A 226 -14.01 15.34 9.42
CA ILE A 226 -13.20 14.19 9.02
C ILE A 226 -11.96 14.24 9.88
N SER A 227 -11.73 13.23 10.72
CA SER A 227 -10.75 13.32 11.80
C SER A 227 -9.79 12.13 11.85
N PHE A 228 -8.58 12.40 12.33
CA PHE A 228 -7.49 11.44 12.50
C PHE A 228 -7.03 11.49 13.97
N ASN A 229 -6.84 10.34 14.61
CA ASN A 229 -6.33 10.28 15.98
C ASN A 229 -4.86 10.73 16.07
N GLU A 230 -4.36 10.93 17.30
CA GLU A 230 -2.96 11.30 17.54
C GLU A 230 -2.00 10.25 16.93
N ASN A 231 -0.92 10.73 16.28
CA ASN A 231 0.05 9.93 15.51
C ASN A 231 -0.47 9.22 14.23
N ILE A 232 -1.75 9.36 13.86
CA ILE A 232 -2.31 8.72 12.66
C ILE A 232 -2.11 9.63 11.42
N PRO A 233 -1.35 9.21 10.38
CA PRO A 233 -1.00 10.07 9.27
C PRO A 233 -2.08 10.17 8.17
N LEU A 234 -2.05 11.27 7.43
CA LEU A 234 -2.71 11.42 6.13
C LEU A 234 -1.62 11.71 5.08
N THR A 235 -1.55 10.86 4.05
CA THR A 235 -0.59 11.00 2.95
C THR A 235 -1.30 11.22 1.62
N ILE A 236 -0.84 12.20 0.84
CA ILE A 236 -1.26 12.45 -0.55
C ILE A 236 0.00 12.35 -1.42
N LYS A 237 0.03 11.40 -2.35
CA LYS A 237 1.16 11.18 -3.26
C LYS A 237 1.17 12.19 -4.41
N GLY A 238 2.33 12.32 -5.06
CA GLY A 238 2.52 13.22 -6.21
C GLY A 238 1.51 12.96 -7.33
N GLY A 239 0.88 14.03 -7.82
CA GLY A 239 -0.16 13.95 -8.86
C GLY A 239 -1.54 13.43 -8.38
N ALA A 240 -1.68 12.99 -7.13
CA ALA A 240 -2.95 12.60 -6.55
C ALA A 240 -3.72 13.81 -5.99
N SER A 241 -5.06 13.71 -5.87
CA SER A 241 -5.91 14.80 -5.38
C SER A 241 -6.94 14.33 -4.36
N LEU A 242 -7.08 15.07 -3.26
CA LEU A 242 -8.12 14.88 -2.23
C LEU A 242 -9.07 16.09 -2.22
N LEU A 243 -10.36 15.85 -2.48
CA LEU A 243 -11.44 16.83 -2.41
C LEU A 243 -12.33 16.57 -1.19
N ILE A 244 -12.40 17.52 -0.27
CA ILE A 244 -13.27 17.50 0.91
C ILE A 244 -14.46 18.45 0.69
N THR A 245 -15.67 17.91 0.80
CA THR A 245 -16.92 18.62 0.47
C THR A 245 -18.08 18.23 1.40
N GLY A 246 -19.19 18.98 1.36
CA GLY A 246 -20.32 18.86 2.28
C GLY A 246 -20.21 19.70 3.56
N ASN A 247 -19.22 20.60 3.63
CA ASN A 247 -18.88 21.43 4.81
C ASN A 247 -18.43 20.67 6.10
N PRO A 248 -17.66 19.57 6.04
CA PRO A 248 -16.87 19.12 7.18
C PRO A 248 -15.54 19.87 7.24
N ASN A 249 -15.02 20.01 8.45
CA ASN A 249 -13.62 20.37 8.66
C ASN A 249 -12.74 19.11 8.58
N LEU A 250 -11.45 19.27 8.25
CA LEU A 250 -10.44 18.21 8.35
C LEU A 250 -9.67 18.38 9.67
N ALA A 251 -9.56 17.36 10.51
CA ALA A 251 -8.87 17.42 11.79
C ALA A 251 -7.74 16.37 11.88
N LEU A 252 -6.50 16.85 11.99
CA LEU A 252 -5.28 16.05 11.84
C LEU A 252 -4.59 15.86 13.20
N GLY A 253 -4.60 14.62 13.69
CA GLY A 253 -3.91 14.20 14.92
C GLY A 253 -2.50 13.65 14.71
N GLY A 254 -2.18 13.08 13.54
CA GLY A 254 -0.82 12.72 13.13
C GLY A 254 -0.23 13.64 12.05
N ASN A 255 0.80 13.14 11.37
CA ASN A 255 1.51 13.87 10.31
C ASN A 255 0.63 14.08 9.06
N PHE A 256 0.88 15.17 8.34
CA PHE A 256 0.31 15.41 7.02
C PHE A 256 1.43 15.42 5.98
N ILE A 257 1.37 14.49 5.04
CA ILE A 257 2.45 14.24 4.08
C ILE A 257 1.91 14.49 2.67
N ASN A 258 2.19 15.65 2.09
CA ASN A 258 1.85 15.95 0.70
C ASN A 258 3.09 15.89 -0.20
N GLU A 259 3.23 14.82 -0.99
CA GLU A 259 4.38 14.56 -1.86
C GLU A 259 4.19 15.19 -3.26
N GLY A 260 3.64 16.41 -3.31
CA GLY A 260 3.30 17.10 -4.57
C GLY A 260 1.92 16.73 -5.15
N GLY A 261 1.00 16.28 -4.30
CA GLY A 261 -0.42 16.17 -4.62
C GLY A 261 -1.21 17.43 -4.24
N SER A 262 -2.54 17.36 -4.37
CA SER A 262 -3.47 18.47 -4.11
C SER A 262 -4.44 18.15 -2.98
N LEU A 263 -4.63 19.11 -2.05
CA LEU A 263 -5.68 19.11 -1.05
C LEU A 263 -6.65 20.27 -1.33
N ILE A 264 -7.89 19.93 -1.68
CA ILE A 264 -8.97 20.90 -1.92
C ILE A 264 -10.02 20.70 -0.83
N THR A 265 -10.34 21.75 -0.07
CA THR A 265 -11.38 21.71 0.97
C THR A 265 -12.20 23.00 1.00
N ASN A 266 -13.51 22.83 1.22
CA ASN A 266 -14.45 23.92 1.46
C ASN A 266 -14.68 24.21 2.97
N GLY A 267 -13.94 23.52 3.84
CA GLY A 267 -13.98 23.67 5.31
C GLY A 267 -12.59 23.90 5.92
N LEU A 268 -12.56 24.11 7.23
CA LEU A 268 -11.34 24.44 7.98
C LEU A 268 -10.40 23.23 8.12
N VAL A 269 -9.09 23.45 8.17
CA VAL A 269 -8.09 22.41 8.46
C VAL A 269 -7.52 22.61 9.87
N TYR A 270 -7.89 21.72 10.79
CA TYR A 270 -7.44 21.72 12.17
C TYR A 270 -6.20 20.84 12.38
N PHE A 271 -5.18 21.38 13.05
CA PHE A 271 -4.10 20.60 13.63
C PHE A 271 -4.37 20.41 15.12
N ILE A 272 -4.49 19.15 15.57
CA ILE A 272 -4.99 18.80 16.92
C ILE A 272 -4.03 17.88 17.68
N GLY A 273 -4.41 17.49 18.89
CA GLY A 273 -3.67 16.56 19.74
C GLY A 273 -2.51 17.19 20.50
N SER A 274 -1.67 16.36 21.12
CA SER A 274 -0.60 16.81 22.05
C SER A 274 0.82 16.43 21.59
N VAL A 275 0.93 15.63 20.53
CA VAL A 275 2.19 15.14 19.92
C VAL A 275 2.75 16.11 18.87
N ASN A 276 4.05 16.01 18.56
CA ASN A 276 4.63 16.70 17.41
C ASN A 276 4.02 16.19 16.10
N GLN A 277 3.97 17.05 15.08
CA GLN A 277 3.46 16.76 13.75
C GLN A 277 4.36 17.37 12.68
N ASP A 278 4.73 16.59 11.69
CA ASP A 278 5.40 17.06 10.49
C ASP A 278 4.37 17.29 9.37
N ILE A 279 4.39 18.50 8.81
CA ILE A 279 3.45 18.98 7.78
C ILE A 279 4.24 19.22 6.49
N ALA A 280 4.36 18.18 5.67
CA ALA A 280 5.14 18.19 4.44
C ALA A 280 4.33 18.63 3.21
N GLY A 281 4.98 19.35 2.29
CA GLY A 281 4.42 19.76 1.00
C GLY A 281 3.62 21.06 0.98
N GLY A 282 3.52 21.76 2.11
CA GLY A 282 2.76 23.01 2.22
C GLY A 282 1.24 22.82 2.17
N VAL A 283 0.50 23.90 2.41
CA VAL A 283 -0.97 23.91 2.41
C VAL A 283 -1.47 25.16 1.70
N THR A 284 -2.15 24.97 0.56
CA THR A 284 -2.79 26.04 -0.22
C THR A 284 -4.30 25.81 -0.23
N LEU A 285 -5.08 26.78 0.27
CA LEU A 285 -6.54 26.71 0.30
C LEU A 285 -7.14 27.84 -0.54
N THR A 286 -7.56 27.54 -1.75
CA THR A 286 -8.28 28.48 -2.64
C THR A 286 -9.78 28.23 -2.57
N GLY A 287 -10.59 29.25 -2.28
CA GLY A 287 -12.04 29.13 -2.27
C GLY A 287 -12.76 30.47 -2.46
N PRO A 288 -13.96 30.49 -3.08
CA PRO A 288 -14.74 31.72 -3.33
C PRO A 288 -15.43 32.27 -2.06
N LEU A 289 -15.29 31.61 -0.92
CA LEU A 289 -15.83 32.01 0.37
C LEU A 289 -14.65 32.25 1.33
N GLY A 290 -14.59 33.44 1.94
CA GLY A 290 -13.51 33.86 2.84
C GLY A 290 -13.43 33.13 4.18
N ASN A 291 -13.96 31.90 4.27
CA ASN A 291 -14.04 31.09 5.49
C ASN A 291 -13.01 29.95 5.53
N ASN A 292 -12.26 29.70 4.44
CA ASN A 292 -11.21 28.67 4.44
C ASN A 292 -10.04 29.10 5.34
N ALA A 293 -9.62 28.23 6.25
CA ALA A 293 -8.58 28.54 7.23
C ALA A 293 -7.74 27.32 7.64
N ILE A 294 -6.52 27.62 8.10
CA ILE A 294 -5.77 26.72 9.00
C ILE A 294 -6.13 27.08 10.44
N VAL A 295 -6.43 26.06 11.26
CA VAL A 295 -6.77 26.20 12.68
C VAL A 295 -5.81 25.36 13.52
N MET A 296 -4.85 26.04 14.14
CA MET A 296 -3.95 25.41 15.10
C MET A 296 -4.67 25.23 16.44
N ASN A 297 -5.05 24.01 16.79
CA ASN A 297 -5.84 23.66 17.98
C ASN A 297 -5.21 22.50 18.78
N LYS A 298 -3.88 22.47 18.86
CA LYS A 298 -3.12 21.47 19.62
C LYS A 298 -3.10 21.80 21.12
N ARG A 299 -3.15 20.76 21.96
CA ARG A 299 -3.04 20.84 23.43
C ARG A 299 -1.59 20.75 23.93
N GLY A 300 -0.65 20.51 23.02
CA GLY A 300 0.77 20.30 23.30
C GLY A 300 1.53 20.00 22.00
N GLY A 301 2.86 19.94 22.08
CA GLY A 301 3.72 19.62 20.93
C GLY A 301 3.76 20.72 19.85
N THR A 302 4.50 20.43 18.79
CA THR A 302 4.75 21.36 17.67
C THR A 302 4.23 20.80 16.35
N ALA A 303 3.48 21.59 15.58
CA ALA A 303 3.21 21.32 14.16
C ALA A 303 4.24 22.08 13.31
N THR A 304 5.10 21.37 12.59
CA THR A 304 6.20 21.95 11.81
C THR A 304 5.93 21.87 10.32
N PHE A 305 5.93 23.01 9.63
CA PHE A 305 5.79 23.08 8.18
C PHE A 305 7.14 23.00 7.48
N THR A 306 7.22 22.21 6.41
CA THR A 306 8.35 22.19 5.46
C THR A 306 8.00 22.78 4.08
N GLY A 307 6.80 23.33 3.94
CA GLY A 307 6.36 24.07 2.74
C GLY A 307 5.45 25.24 3.09
N ASN A 308 5.22 26.12 2.11
CA ASN A 308 4.50 27.38 2.30
C ASN A 308 3.03 27.16 2.75
N ILE A 309 2.51 28.13 3.50
CA ILE A 309 1.08 28.24 3.83
C ILE A 309 0.50 29.35 2.96
N ASN A 310 -0.55 29.07 2.18
CA ASN A 310 -1.25 30.04 1.35
C ASN A 310 -2.77 29.91 1.58
N VAL A 311 -3.32 30.68 2.54
CA VAL A 311 -4.71 30.52 2.98
C VAL A 311 -5.39 31.87 3.25
N PRO A 312 -6.74 31.96 3.19
CA PRO A 312 -7.44 33.19 3.53
C PRO A 312 -7.31 33.57 5.00
N LEU A 313 -7.51 32.62 5.92
CA LEU A 313 -7.52 32.87 7.36
C LEU A 313 -6.56 31.95 8.14
N LEU A 314 -6.04 32.46 9.26
CA LEU A 314 -5.24 31.68 10.20
C LEU A 314 -5.82 31.81 11.62
N TYR A 315 -6.03 30.69 12.30
CA TYR A 315 -6.47 30.64 13.71
C TYR A 315 -5.42 29.95 14.58
N ILE A 316 -5.03 30.59 15.68
CA ILE A 316 -4.12 30.05 16.70
C ILE A 316 -4.91 29.92 18.01
N ASN A 317 -5.37 28.71 18.33
CA ASN A 317 -6.29 28.40 19.43
C ASN A 317 -5.83 27.22 20.33
N GLY A 318 -4.63 26.69 20.11
CA GLY A 318 -4.13 25.52 20.83
C GLY A 318 -3.49 25.85 22.18
N THR A 319 -4.17 25.62 23.30
CA THR A 319 -3.59 25.83 24.65
C THR A 319 -2.40 24.89 24.89
N GLY A 320 -1.18 25.41 24.75
CA GLY A 320 0.09 24.68 24.93
C GLY A 320 0.74 24.16 23.64
N GLY A 321 0.10 24.30 22.48
CA GLY A 321 0.66 23.90 21.18
C GLY A 321 1.46 25.00 20.48
N THR A 322 2.47 24.63 19.69
CA THR A 322 3.28 25.55 18.87
C THR A 322 3.12 25.28 17.37
N LEU A 323 2.81 26.31 16.58
CA LEU A 323 2.89 26.27 15.12
C LEU A 323 4.29 26.72 14.71
N ASN A 324 5.04 25.90 14.00
CA ASN A 324 6.38 26.22 13.52
C ASN A 324 6.38 26.41 12.00
N LEU A 325 6.75 27.62 11.57
CA LEU A 325 6.79 28.05 10.17
C LEU A 325 8.06 27.62 9.42
N GLY A 326 8.89 26.76 10.02
CA GLY A 326 10.05 26.17 9.34
C GLY A 326 11.16 27.18 9.02
N THR A 327 11.86 26.98 7.91
CA THR A 327 13.06 27.76 7.58
C THR A 327 13.07 28.21 6.12
N GLY A 328 13.25 29.52 5.89
CA GLY A 328 13.35 30.10 4.54
C GLY A 328 12.06 30.08 3.73
N LEU A 329 10.91 29.87 4.36
CA LEU A 329 9.60 29.79 3.71
C LEU A 329 8.90 31.16 3.68
N ILE A 330 7.92 31.31 2.78
CA ILE A 330 7.06 32.49 2.68
C ILE A 330 5.61 32.03 2.85
N HIS A 331 5.02 32.38 3.99
CA HIS A 331 3.63 32.09 4.33
C HIS A 331 2.79 33.33 4.03
N THR A 332 1.70 33.15 3.29
CA THR A 332 0.77 34.21 2.90
C THR A 332 -0.62 33.93 3.47
N ILE A 333 -1.05 34.81 4.39
CA ILE A 333 -2.42 34.86 4.89
C ILE A 333 -3.11 36.05 4.22
N SER A 334 -4.00 35.82 3.25
CA SER A 334 -4.58 36.92 2.46
C SER A 334 -5.63 37.74 3.22
N GLY A 335 -6.13 37.22 4.34
CA GLY A 335 -7.09 37.87 5.25
C GLY A 335 -6.61 37.87 6.70
N ASN A 336 -7.51 37.60 7.64
CA ASN A 336 -7.31 37.87 9.06
C ASN A 336 -6.53 36.76 9.79
N TRP A 337 -5.76 37.17 10.81
CA TRP A 337 -5.11 36.29 11.77
C TRP A 337 -5.81 36.36 13.13
N PHE A 338 -6.46 35.26 13.52
CA PHE A 338 -7.15 35.11 14.79
C PHE A 338 -6.25 34.44 15.83
N ARG A 339 -6.11 35.09 16.99
CA ARG A 339 -5.23 34.70 18.09
C ARG A 339 -6.03 34.51 19.38
N VAL A 340 -6.10 33.26 19.83
CA VAL A 340 -6.88 32.85 21.02
C VAL A 340 -6.00 32.13 22.04
N ASN A 341 -5.19 31.15 21.64
CA ASN A 341 -4.30 30.38 22.53
C ASN A 341 -3.15 29.71 21.75
N GLY A 342 -2.00 29.50 22.38
CA GLY A 342 -0.85 28.76 21.82
C GLY A 342 0.34 29.64 21.46
N ALA A 343 1.24 29.13 20.62
CA ALA A 343 2.42 29.84 20.15
C ALA A 343 2.64 29.70 18.62
N VAL A 344 3.26 30.71 17.99
CA VAL A 344 3.76 30.68 16.62
C VAL A 344 5.27 30.92 16.64
N ASN A 345 6.05 29.94 16.19
CA ASN A 345 7.47 30.05 15.93
C ASN A 345 7.68 30.43 14.46
N GLY A 346 8.25 31.60 14.21
CA GLY A 346 8.53 32.09 12.85
C GLY A 346 9.76 31.47 12.20
N GLY A 347 10.59 30.74 12.95
CA GLY A 347 11.85 30.14 12.46
C GLY A 347 12.76 31.17 11.77
N THR A 348 13.03 30.97 10.48
CA THR A 348 13.65 31.99 9.60
C THR A 348 12.72 32.42 8.45
N SER A 349 11.43 32.09 8.56
CA SER A 349 10.42 32.30 7.52
C SER A 349 9.73 33.67 7.64
N LEU A 350 9.11 34.10 6.54
CA LEU A 350 8.27 35.30 6.46
C LEU A 350 6.80 34.92 6.61
N LEU A 351 6.09 35.59 7.52
CA LEU A 351 4.63 35.53 7.64
C LEU A 351 4.02 36.85 7.15
N ARG A 352 3.41 36.83 5.96
CA ARG A 352 2.71 37.97 5.34
C ARG A 352 1.21 37.91 5.62
N ILE A 353 0.62 39.04 6.01
CA ILE A 353 -0.76 39.15 6.45
C ILE A 353 -1.44 40.34 5.76
N GLY A 354 -2.47 40.05 4.97
CA GLY A 354 -3.27 41.06 4.25
C GLY A 354 -4.43 41.67 5.05
N GLY A 355 -4.92 40.98 6.09
CA GLY A 355 -6.04 41.43 6.93
C GLY A 355 -5.68 41.78 8.38
N ASP A 356 -6.67 41.80 9.26
CA ASP A 356 -6.53 42.23 10.67
C ASP A 356 -6.05 41.11 11.62
N ILE A 357 -5.34 41.50 12.68
CA ILE A 357 -5.20 40.66 13.88
C ILE A 357 -6.44 40.79 14.76
N ASN A 358 -6.99 39.64 15.14
CA ASN A 358 -8.16 39.53 15.99
C ASN A 358 -7.87 38.66 17.23
N GLY A 359 -8.42 39.02 18.38
CA GLY A 359 -8.26 38.29 19.64
C GLY A 359 -7.01 38.68 20.45
N THR A 360 -6.92 38.16 21.68
CA THR A 360 -6.02 38.67 22.73
C THR A 360 -5.00 37.66 23.28
N GLY A 361 -5.15 36.37 22.97
CA GLY A 361 -4.21 35.33 23.40
C GLY A 361 -3.19 34.98 22.32
N GLY A 362 -2.53 33.83 22.44
CA GLY A 362 -1.56 33.33 21.44
C GLY A 362 -0.27 34.16 21.34
N ALA A 363 0.88 33.55 21.65
CA ALA A 363 2.18 34.19 21.54
C ALA A 363 2.79 34.06 20.13
N PHE A 364 3.52 35.07 19.69
CA PHE A 364 4.55 34.89 18.66
C PHE A 364 5.89 34.72 19.39
N ILE A 365 6.68 33.70 19.05
CA ILE A 365 7.91 33.39 19.78
C ILE A 365 8.97 34.46 19.47
N PRO A 366 9.46 35.21 20.47
CA PRO A 366 10.44 36.27 20.24
C PRO A 366 11.73 35.75 19.58
N ASN A 367 12.42 36.63 18.85
CA ASN A 367 13.65 36.32 18.10
C ASN A 367 13.51 35.33 16.93
N THR A 368 12.28 35.01 16.50
CA THR A 368 12.02 34.10 15.37
C THR A 368 11.30 34.80 14.21
N GLY A 369 11.63 34.45 12.97
CA GLY A 369 10.98 34.90 11.73
C GLY A 369 10.91 36.42 11.48
N THR A 370 10.05 36.78 10.54
CA THR A 370 9.65 38.16 10.19
C THR A 370 8.14 38.19 9.93
N VAL A 371 7.44 39.25 10.37
CA VAL A 371 6.01 39.46 10.07
C VAL A 371 5.84 40.71 9.21
N GLU A 372 5.04 40.61 8.15
CA GLU A 372 4.69 41.72 7.25
C GLU A 372 3.17 41.96 7.23
N PHE A 373 2.78 43.21 7.44
CA PHE A 373 1.40 43.71 7.25
C PHE A 373 1.34 44.56 5.99
N ASN A 374 0.78 43.99 4.91
CA ASN A 374 0.83 44.54 3.55
C ASN A 374 -0.53 44.96 2.99
N GLY A 375 -1.58 44.99 3.82
CA GLY A 375 -2.91 45.46 3.44
C GLY A 375 -3.02 46.98 3.43
N THR A 376 -4.24 47.48 3.18
CA THR A 376 -4.55 48.92 3.23
C THR A 376 -4.69 49.37 4.70
N ASN A 377 -5.91 49.45 5.22
CA ASN A 377 -6.14 49.70 6.64
C ASN A 377 -6.06 48.36 7.39
N GLN A 378 -5.22 48.28 8.42
CA GLN A 378 -5.07 47.05 9.24
C GLN A 378 -4.96 47.39 10.72
N ASN A 379 -5.66 46.61 11.55
CA ASN A 379 -5.53 46.58 12.99
C ASN A 379 -4.54 45.46 13.39
N LEU A 380 -3.45 45.82 14.05
CA LEU A 380 -2.39 44.91 14.49
C LEU A 380 -2.71 44.21 15.83
N GLY A 381 -3.95 44.36 16.32
CA GLY A 381 -4.50 43.64 17.45
C GLY A 381 -4.54 44.44 18.75
N THR A 382 -5.41 44.04 19.66
CA THR A 382 -5.72 44.74 20.93
C THR A 382 -5.04 44.14 22.17
N ALA A 383 -4.08 43.23 21.97
CA ALA A 383 -3.25 42.67 23.04
C ALA A 383 -1.78 42.64 22.64
N ALA A 384 -0.91 42.81 23.63
CA ALA A 384 0.52 42.97 23.41
C ALA A 384 1.13 41.80 22.62
N LEU A 385 2.03 42.13 21.70
CA LEU A 385 2.81 41.18 20.92
C LEU A 385 4.30 41.51 20.97
N THR A 386 5.11 40.47 20.86
CA THR A 386 6.54 40.58 20.64
C THR A 386 6.88 39.95 19.30
N TYR A 387 7.37 40.77 18.37
CA TYR A 387 7.89 40.34 17.08
C TYR A 387 9.42 40.33 17.11
N ASN A 388 10.04 39.59 16.19
CA ASN A 388 11.47 39.73 15.92
C ASN A 388 11.72 40.91 14.97
N ASN A 389 11.21 40.78 13.74
CA ASN A 389 11.14 41.85 12.75
C ASN A 389 9.66 42.11 12.38
N LEU A 390 9.29 43.38 12.24
CA LEU A 390 7.97 43.82 11.81
C LEU A 390 8.09 44.79 10.62
N ILE A 391 7.35 44.49 9.54
CA ILE A 391 7.28 45.32 8.33
C ILE A 391 5.86 45.82 8.15
N LEU A 392 5.69 47.13 8.00
CA LEU A 392 4.45 47.80 7.65
C LEU A 392 4.57 48.32 6.21
N SER A 393 3.84 47.68 5.30
CA SER A 393 3.85 47.96 3.85
C SER A 393 2.43 48.19 3.33
N GLY A 394 2.26 48.22 2.00
CA GLY A 394 0.99 48.59 1.37
C GLY A 394 0.73 50.10 1.45
N SER A 395 -0.52 50.48 1.72
CA SER A 395 -0.96 51.89 1.83
C SER A 395 -1.88 52.07 3.03
N GLY A 396 -2.38 53.28 3.29
CA GLY A 396 -3.38 53.51 4.35
C GLY A 396 -2.86 53.35 5.78
N THR A 397 -3.78 53.18 6.73
CA THR A 397 -3.48 53.30 8.17
C THR A 397 -3.28 51.95 8.86
N LYS A 398 -2.11 51.77 9.49
CA LYS A 398 -1.77 50.64 10.37
C LYS A 398 -1.99 51.06 11.82
N PHE A 399 -2.89 50.37 12.53
CA PHE A 399 -3.32 50.72 13.88
C PHE A 399 -2.80 49.75 14.93
N PHE A 400 -2.06 50.25 15.93
CA PHE A 400 -1.60 49.47 17.07
C PHE A 400 -2.62 49.50 18.21
N GLY A 401 -3.40 48.42 18.39
CA GLY A 401 -4.36 48.33 19.49
C GLY A 401 -3.76 48.05 20.87
N ALA A 402 -2.47 47.69 20.96
CA ALA A 402 -1.74 47.44 22.21
C ALA A 402 -0.22 47.63 22.08
N THR A 403 0.43 47.83 23.23
CA THR A 403 1.91 47.87 23.39
C THR A 403 2.58 46.74 22.62
N THR A 404 3.45 47.08 21.68
CA THR A 404 4.15 46.11 20.83
C THR A 404 5.66 46.24 20.97
N THR A 405 6.32 45.09 21.11
CA THR A 405 7.78 44.96 21.21
C THR A 405 8.32 44.34 19.93
N MET A 406 9.42 44.87 19.40
CA MET A 406 10.09 44.41 18.18
C MET A 406 11.57 44.22 18.52
N ASN A 407 11.99 42.99 18.75
CA ASN A 407 13.31 42.70 19.31
C ASN A 407 14.47 43.15 18.41
N ASN A 408 14.25 43.28 17.10
CA ASN A 408 15.23 43.78 16.14
C ASN A 408 14.70 45.00 15.37
N THR A 409 13.92 44.83 14.29
CA THR A 409 13.62 45.94 13.36
C THR A 409 12.11 46.18 13.18
N LEU A 410 11.72 47.46 13.23
CA LEU A 410 10.45 47.98 12.68
C LEU A 410 10.74 48.73 11.38
N SER A 411 10.07 48.40 10.28
CA SER A 411 10.14 49.12 9.00
C SER A 411 8.76 49.64 8.61
N ILE A 412 8.68 50.91 8.20
CA ILE A 412 7.43 51.59 7.80
C ILE A 412 7.66 52.23 6.44
N ALA A 413 6.94 51.75 5.41
CA ALA A 413 7.09 52.24 4.04
C ALA A 413 6.51 53.66 3.85
N THR A 414 7.01 54.39 2.85
CA THR A 414 6.48 55.70 2.44
C THR A 414 5.00 55.60 2.08
N GLY A 415 4.20 56.61 2.46
CA GLY A 415 2.74 56.61 2.25
C GLY A 415 1.95 55.69 3.19
N VAL A 416 2.59 54.98 4.12
CA VAL A 416 1.91 54.27 5.21
C VAL A 416 1.73 55.19 6.40
N ILE A 417 0.48 55.33 6.85
CA ILE A 417 0.16 56.06 8.08
C ILE A 417 0.23 55.07 9.24
N THR A 418 1.07 55.32 10.24
CA THR A 418 1.15 54.44 11.42
C THR A 418 0.57 55.12 12.65
N ASN A 419 -0.56 54.61 13.13
CA ASN A 419 -1.20 55.08 14.35
C ASN A 419 -0.75 54.23 15.54
N LEU A 420 0.14 54.79 16.36
CA LEU A 420 0.68 54.15 17.56
C LEU A 420 -0.31 54.13 18.73
N ASN A 421 -1.47 54.78 18.54
CA ASN A 421 -2.57 54.91 19.48
C ASN A 421 -2.15 55.69 20.75
N THR A 422 -3.10 55.96 21.65
CA THR A 422 -2.85 56.82 22.81
C THR A 422 -2.51 56.03 24.06
N ASN A 423 -1.54 56.52 24.85
CA ASN A 423 -1.04 55.91 26.09
C ASN A 423 -0.39 54.52 25.94
N LEU A 424 0.11 54.18 24.74
CA LEU A 424 0.87 52.94 24.51
C LEU A 424 2.35 53.24 24.35
N ILE A 425 3.20 52.33 24.84
CA ILE A 425 4.66 52.41 24.72
C ILE A 425 5.11 51.29 23.78
N HIS A 426 5.72 51.63 22.66
CA HIS A 426 6.28 50.65 21.72
C HIS A 426 7.80 50.60 21.84
N THR A 427 8.42 49.47 21.47
CA THR A 427 9.88 49.33 21.50
C THR A 427 10.38 48.60 20.27
N ALA A 428 11.44 49.12 19.64
CA ALA A 428 12.12 48.50 18.51
C ALA A 428 13.63 48.76 18.66
N ALA A 429 14.50 47.78 18.40
CA ALA A 429 15.94 48.03 18.43
C ALA A 429 16.42 48.90 17.25
N LYS A 430 15.67 48.90 16.14
CA LYS A 430 15.88 49.74 14.95
C LYS A 430 14.54 50.19 14.35
N LEU A 431 14.47 51.42 13.85
CA LEU A 431 13.33 51.96 13.09
C LEU A 431 13.79 52.43 11.71
N SER A 432 13.04 52.06 10.67
CA SER A 432 13.22 52.54 9.30
C SER A 432 11.94 53.24 8.84
N LEU A 433 12.05 54.50 8.42
CA LEU A 433 10.93 55.34 7.98
C LEU A 433 11.14 55.77 6.53
N GLY A 434 10.26 55.30 5.65
CA GLY A 434 10.54 55.32 4.21
C GLY A 434 11.90 54.67 3.94
N GLU A 435 12.75 55.36 3.20
CA GLU A 435 14.11 54.92 2.89
C GLU A 435 15.19 55.44 3.87
N THR A 436 14.81 56.25 4.87
CA THR A 436 15.75 56.78 5.87
C THR A 436 15.78 55.91 7.14
N GLY A 437 16.90 55.23 7.35
CA GLY A 437 17.17 54.48 8.59
C GLY A 437 17.69 55.38 9.70
N THR A 438 17.06 55.35 10.88
CA THR A 438 17.55 56.06 12.07
C THR A 438 18.05 55.08 13.14
N ALA A 439 19.15 55.43 13.80
CA ALA A 439 19.84 54.55 14.74
C ALA A 439 19.09 54.44 16.08
N SER A 440 18.93 53.19 16.54
CA SER A 440 18.64 52.73 17.92
C SER A 440 18.05 53.71 18.95
N GLY A 441 16.83 53.43 19.41
CA GLY A 441 16.20 54.09 20.56
C GLY A 441 14.87 53.44 20.96
N SER A 442 14.34 53.77 22.15
CA SER A 442 12.97 53.38 22.54
C SER A 442 11.94 54.34 21.96
N TRP A 443 10.93 53.81 21.28
CA TRP A 443 9.96 54.59 20.50
C TRP A 443 8.58 54.64 21.19
N GLY A 444 8.46 55.46 22.24
CA GLY A 444 7.19 55.64 22.94
C GLY A 444 7.25 56.15 24.37
N SER A 445 8.36 56.74 24.81
CA SER A 445 8.47 57.35 26.14
C SER A 445 9.36 58.61 26.12
N THR A 446 9.49 59.27 27.27
CA THR A 446 10.07 60.61 27.50
C THR A 446 11.56 60.79 27.18
N ALA A 447 12.17 59.92 26.37
CA ALA A 447 13.60 59.91 26.05
C ALA A 447 13.95 59.54 24.59
N SER A 448 13.03 59.69 23.63
CA SER A 448 13.35 59.55 22.20
C SER A 448 14.08 60.78 21.66
N SER A 449 15.10 60.57 20.83
CA SER A 449 15.96 61.61 20.23
C SER A 449 15.73 61.79 18.73
N ALA A 450 14.59 61.32 18.21
CA ALA A 450 14.27 61.35 16.79
C ALA A 450 13.73 62.70 16.31
N MET A 451 14.24 63.16 15.16
CA MET A 451 13.79 64.36 14.47
C MET A 451 12.79 63.95 13.38
N ASN A 452 11.66 64.66 13.26
CA ASN A 452 10.55 64.31 12.36
C ASN A 452 10.41 65.36 11.23
N LYS A 453 10.00 64.98 10.01
CA LYS A 453 9.90 65.93 8.86
C LYS A 453 8.71 66.92 8.99
N ASP A 454 7.75 66.66 9.89
CA ASP A 454 6.69 67.61 10.27
C ASP A 454 6.40 67.54 11.79
N ASN A 455 6.06 68.69 12.39
CA ASN A 455 6.35 69.02 13.78
C ASN A 455 5.14 68.92 14.74
N THR A 456 4.28 67.90 14.55
CA THR A 456 2.94 67.87 15.17
C THR A 456 2.58 66.62 16.01
N PHE A 457 3.39 65.53 16.02
CA PHE A 457 2.93 64.21 16.50
C PHE A 457 3.73 63.49 17.61
N PHE A 458 4.48 64.20 18.45
CA PHE A 458 4.93 63.65 19.74
C PHE A 458 4.64 64.61 20.90
N THR A 459 3.35 64.70 21.28
CA THR A 459 2.95 65.21 22.58
C THR A 459 2.44 64.03 23.44
N ILE A 460 3.29 63.58 24.38
CA ILE A 460 3.02 62.63 25.47
C ILE A 460 2.25 61.34 25.11
N ASN A 461 3.00 60.24 24.95
CA ASN A 461 2.53 58.84 24.77
C ASN A 461 1.55 58.59 23.60
N ASN A 462 1.40 59.55 22.69
CA ASN A 462 0.41 59.57 21.62
C ASN A 462 1.11 60.05 20.33
N GLY A 463 0.88 59.36 19.20
CA GLY A 463 1.43 59.80 17.91
C GLY A 463 0.82 59.10 16.70
N ILE A 464 0.54 59.89 15.65
CA ILE A 464 0.35 59.39 14.29
C ILE A 464 1.65 59.68 13.55
N LEU A 465 2.30 58.64 13.04
CA LEU A 465 3.43 58.81 12.15
C LEU A 465 2.91 58.90 10.72
N ASN A 466 3.10 60.08 10.11
CA ASN A 466 2.73 60.42 8.75
C ASN A 466 3.95 61.00 8.02
N VAL A 467 3.95 60.91 6.68
CA VAL A 467 5.03 61.35 5.79
C VAL A 467 4.34 62.16 4.65
N GLY A 468 4.51 63.50 4.56
CA GLY A 468 3.58 64.46 3.87
C GLY A 468 4.18 65.72 3.15
N MET A 469 3.39 66.82 2.92
CA MET A 469 3.43 67.77 1.73
C MET A 469 3.08 69.31 1.95
N SER A 470 3.35 70.29 1.00
CA SER A 470 2.98 71.76 1.11
C SER A 470 2.78 72.65 -0.21
N SER A 471 2.68 74.02 -0.21
CA SER A 471 2.52 74.94 -1.43
C SER A 471 2.57 76.51 -1.20
N CYS A 472 2.80 77.42 -2.22
CA CYS A 472 3.23 78.88 -2.05
C CYS A 472 3.06 80.03 -3.16
N ILE A 473 2.66 81.28 -2.74
CA ILE A 473 2.93 82.79 -3.03
C ILE A 473 2.96 83.53 -4.45
N ASP A 474 2.60 84.86 -4.47
CA ASP A 474 2.49 85.92 -5.55
C ASP A 474 3.54 87.11 -5.56
N PHE A 475 3.76 87.77 -6.73
CA PHE A 475 4.59 88.98 -7.00
C PHE A 475 3.79 90.31 -7.21
N VAL A 476 4.44 91.49 -7.10
CA VAL A 476 3.78 92.83 -7.23
C VAL A 476 3.85 93.45 -8.64
N THR A 477 4.93 93.23 -9.39
CA THR A 477 5.10 93.72 -10.76
C THR A 477 5.58 92.56 -11.64
N VAL A 478 4.87 92.28 -12.74
CA VAL A 478 5.19 91.10 -13.55
C VAL A 478 6.38 91.38 -14.47
N ALA A 479 7.42 90.56 -14.35
CA ALA A 479 8.49 90.44 -15.34
C ALA A 479 8.36 89.07 -16.00
N GLN A 480 7.76 89.08 -17.18
CA GLN A 480 7.12 87.91 -17.78
C GLN A 480 8.13 86.82 -18.17
N ILE A 481 7.85 85.56 -17.82
CA ILE A 481 8.37 84.37 -18.50
C ILE A 481 7.55 84.20 -19.77
N THR A 482 8.19 84.16 -20.93
CA THR A 482 7.52 84.08 -22.25
C THR A 482 7.67 82.71 -22.91
N TYR A 483 8.61 81.89 -22.41
CA TYR A 483 8.91 80.59 -23.00
C TYR A 483 9.58 79.66 -22.01
N VAL A 484 9.15 78.40 -21.99
CA VAL A 484 9.80 77.31 -21.26
C VAL A 484 9.84 76.07 -22.16
N ALA A 485 11.02 75.47 -22.32
CA ALA A 485 11.17 74.19 -22.99
C ALA A 485 12.02 73.21 -22.18
N PHE A 486 11.58 71.95 -22.12
CA PHE A 486 12.23 70.86 -21.38
C PHE A 486 11.89 69.52 -22.04
N ASN A 487 12.88 68.83 -22.61
CA ASN A 487 12.66 67.68 -23.49
C ASN A 487 11.61 67.94 -24.59
N THR A 488 10.40 67.38 -24.47
CA THR A 488 9.28 67.60 -25.41
C THR A 488 8.32 68.72 -24.99
N LEU A 489 8.43 69.23 -23.74
CA LEU A 489 7.72 70.44 -23.31
C LEU A 489 8.25 71.63 -24.13
N ASN A 490 7.33 72.40 -24.69
CA ASN A 490 7.62 73.56 -25.53
C ASN A 490 6.49 74.60 -25.35
N LYS A 491 6.48 75.25 -24.19
CA LYS A 491 5.45 76.21 -23.79
C LYS A 491 5.85 77.62 -24.22
N VAL A 492 4.95 78.31 -24.91
CA VAL A 492 4.96 79.77 -25.05
C VAL A 492 3.94 80.31 -24.06
N SER A 493 4.36 81.21 -23.15
CA SER A 493 3.45 81.94 -22.27
C SER A 493 3.21 83.36 -22.78
N SER A 494 1.97 83.82 -22.65
CA SER A 494 1.58 85.22 -22.86
C SER A 494 0.98 85.82 -21.57
N GLY A 495 1.26 85.21 -20.42
CA GLY A 495 0.69 85.56 -19.13
C GLY A 495 1.02 86.97 -18.61
N THR A 496 0.09 87.54 -17.86
CA THR A 496 0.26 88.84 -17.20
C THR A 496 0.02 88.80 -15.69
N THR A 497 -0.09 87.60 -15.12
CA THR A 497 -0.23 87.36 -13.67
C THR A 497 1.13 87.07 -13.03
N SER A 498 1.20 87.25 -11.72
CA SER A 498 2.35 86.96 -10.87
C SER A 498 2.69 85.46 -10.78
N TYR A 499 1.67 84.61 -10.84
CA TYR A 499 1.74 83.16 -10.83
C TYR A 499 0.88 82.62 -11.98
N GLU A 500 1.36 81.57 -12.64
CA GLU A 500 0.61 80.77 -13.62
C GLU A 500 0.79 79.27 -13.36
N ASP A 501 -0.28 78.51 -13.58
CA ASP A 501 -0.30 77.05 -13.39
C ASP A 501 -0.56 76.36 -14.73
N PHE A 502 0.45 75.63 -15.20
CA PHE A 502 0.41 74.81 -16.40
C PHE A 502 0.52 73.32 -16.07
N THR A 503 0.26 72.91 -14.81
CA THR A 503 0.28 71.49 -14.40
C THR A 503 -0.81 70.65 -15.09
N ALA A 504 -1.83 71.30 -15.66
CA ALA A 504 -2.88 70.66 -16.46
C ALA A 504 -2.49 70.40 -17.94
N ASP A 505 -1.34 70.93 -18.41
CA ASP A 505 -0.85 70.65 -19.77
C ASP A 505 -0.37 69.18 -19.88
N THR A 506 -0.20 68.69 -21.12
CA THR A 506 0.34 67.35 -21.34
C THR A 506 1.79 67.26 -20.83
N PRO A 507 2.11 66.39 -19.86
CA PRO A 507 3.46 66.31 -19.30
C PRO A 507 4.49 65.88 -20.35
N THR A 508 5.72 66.35 -20.20
CA THR A 508 6.86 65.78 -20.91
C THR A 508 7.38 64.55 -20.17
N ASP A 509 7.65 63.47 -20.91
CA ASP A 509 8.27 62.27 -20.35
C ASP A 509 9.79 62.49 -20.20
N VAL A 510 10.37 62.18 -19.04
CA VAL A 510 11.83 62.16 -18.80
C VAL A 510 12.21 60.92 -18.00
N ASN A 511 13.42 60.38 -18.20
CA ASN A 511 13.87 59.20 -17.44
C ASN A 511 14.72 59.60 -16.22
N GLN A 512 14.57 58.88 -15.11
CA GLN A 512 15.51 58.92 -13.98
C GLN A 512 16.96 58.69 -14.42
N ALA A 513 17.91 59.36 -13.76
CA ALA A 513 19.36 59.32 -14.05
C ALA A 513 19.70 59.52 -15.55
N GLU A 514 19.02 60.46 -16.18
CA GLU A 514 19.41 61.10 -17.44
C GLU A 514 19.48 62.63 -17.23
N SER A 515 19.82 63.41 -18.25
CA SER A 515 19.88 64.86 -18.13
C SER A 515 19.26 65.54 -19.35
N TYR A 516 18.48 66.59 -19.09
CA TYR A 516 17.68 67.31 -20.08
C TYR A 516 17.94 68.80 -19.97
N ILE A 517 17.97 69.51 -21.11
CA ILE A 517 18.21 70.96 -21.13
C ILE A 517 16.89 71.68 -20.88
N LEU A 518 16.83 72.47 -19.81
CA LEU A 518 15.78 73.44 -19.54
C LEU A 518 16.18 74.77 -20.21
N VAL A 519 15.28 75.34 -21.02
CA VAL A 519 15.46 76.62 -21.70
C VAL A 519 14.33 77.57 -21.31
N ILE A 520 14.68 78.79 -20.89
CA ILE A 520 13.73 79.82 -20.45
C ILE A 520 13.97 81.11 -21.25
N LYS A 521 12.89 81.80 -21.66
CA LYS A 521 12.92 83.17 -22.16
C LYS A 521 11.96 84.04 -21.36
N GLY A 522 12.23 85.34 -21.29
CA GLY A 522 11.37 86.28 -20.59
C GLY A 522 11.81 87.72 -20.73
N SER A 523 10.92 88.64 -20.34
CA SER A 523 11.12 90.08 -20.33
C SER A 523 11.84 90.52 -19.06
N THR A 524 12.79 91.45 -19.18
CA THR A 524 13.44 92.10 -18.03
C THR A 524 12.75 93.38 -17.57
N ASN A 525 11.58 93.69 -18.14
CA ASN A 525 10.78 94.89 -17.83
C ASN A 525 11.62 96.19 -17.90
N GLY A 526 12.28 96.40 -19.05
CA GLY A 526 13.24 97.48 -19.28
C GLY A 526 14.69 97.04 -19.13
N ASN A 527 15.59 98.01 -18.91
CA ASN A 527 17.05 97.80 -18.88
C ASN A 527 17.55 97.17 -17.57
N ASN A 528 17.02 95.98 -17.22
CA ASN A 528 17.36 95.25 -16.01
C ASN A 528 17.95 93.87 -16.32
N THR A 529 18.30 93.13 -15.26
CA THR A 529 18.68 91.71 -15.31
C THR A 529 17.64 90.88 -14.56
N SER A 530 17.05 89.91 -15.24
CA SER A 530 16.20 88.88 -14.63
C SER A 530 17.03 87.63 -14.36
N PHE A 531 16.80 87.01 -13.21
CA PHE A 531 17.43 85.78 -12.73
C PHE A 531 16.38 84.69 -12.71
N TYR A 532 16.70 83.52 -13.26
CA TYR A 532 15.78 82.40 -13.36
C TYR A 532 16.26 81.21 -12.51
N THR A 533 15.35 80.67 -11.71
CA THR A 533 15.55 79.54 -10.81
C THR A 533 14.48 78.49 -11.12
N ALA A 534 14.83 77.20 -11.06
CA ALA A 534 13.86 76.10 -11.09
C ALA A 534 13.91 75.27 -9.79
N PHE A 535 12.75 74.72 -9.43
CA PHE A 535 12.52 73.80 -8.33
C PHE A 535 11.78 72.56 -8.85
N PHE A 536 12.09 71.38 -8.31
CA PHE A 536 11.47 70.11 -8.70
C PHE A 536 11.02 69.35 -7.46
N ASP A 537 9.81 68.80 -7.53
CA ASP A 537 9.17 67.91 -6.55
C ASP A 537 9.61 66.47 -6.88
N TRP A 538 10.87 66.15 -6.62
CA TRP A 538 11.50 64.92 -7.12
C TRP A 538 10.84 63.68 -6.54
N ASN A 539 10.53 63.66 -5.25
CA ASN A 539 9.95 62.51 -4.58
C ASN A 539 8.40 62.43 -4.71
N ASN A 540 7.77 63.38 -5.42
CA ASN A 540 6.31 63.55 -5.52
C ASN A 540 5.64 63.68 -4.13
N ASP A 541 6.37 64.22 -3.15
CA ASP A 541 5.85 64.59 -1.83
C ASP A 541 5.20 65.97 -1.84
N GLY A 542 5.03 66.59 -3.01
CA GLY A 542 4.11 67.71 -3.21
C GLY A 542 4.59 69.02 -2.60
N ASP A 543 5.73 69.02 -1.90
CA ASP A 543 6.55 70.20 -1.64
C ASP A 543 7.64 70.36 -2.74
N PHE A 544 8.70 71.11 -2.46
CA PHE A 544 9.79 71.41 -3.41
C PHE A 544 11.15 71.44 -2.69
N ASP A 545 11.23 70.88 -1.48
CA ASP A 545 12.41 70.89 -0.61
C ASP A 545 13.27 69.62 -0.78
N ASP A 546 13.33 69.08 -2.01
CA ASP A 546 14.17 67.95 -2.38
C ASP A 546 15.67 68.29 -2.40
N LEU A 547 16.49 67.33 -1.96
CA LEU A 547 17.94 67.41 -2.09
C LEU A 547 18.35 67.38 -3.56
N GLY A 548 18.78 68.52 -4.10
CA GLY A 548 19.04 68.67 -5.53
C GLY A 548 17.80 68.97 -6.37
N GLY A 549 16.69 69.40 -5.75
CA GLY A 549 15.55 70.01 -6.45
C GLY A 549 15.83 71.42 -6.97
N TYR A 550 16.87 72.10 -6.45
CA TYR A 550 17.19 73.51 -6.72
C TYR A 550 18.19 73.73 -7.86
N PHE A 551 17.85 74.57 -8.84
CA PHE A 551 18.73 74.94 -9.95
C PHE A 551 18.71 76.43 -10.32
N GLU A 552 19.89 77.04 -10.41
CA GLU A 552 20.10 78.38 -10.99
C GLU A 552 20.21 78.25 -12.53
N ILE A 553 19.17 78.64 -13.27
CA ILE A 553 19.08 78.40 -14.72
C ILE A 553 19.87 79.44 -15.53
N GLY A 554 20.08 80.62 -14.95
CA GLY A 554 20.88 81.70 -15.53
C GLY A 554 20.18 83.05 -15.50
N THR A 555 20.74 84.01 -16.22
CA THR A 555 20.23 85.39 -16.30
C THR A 555 19.91 85.81 -17.73
N ILE A 556 18.98 86.75 -17.86
CA ILE A 556 18.64 87.44 -19.11
C ILE A 556 18.75 88.95 -18.84
N ILE A 557 19.28 89.72 -19.80
CA ILE A 557 19.61 91.15 -19.63
C ILE A 557 18.96 91.97 -20.75
N ASN A 558 18.32 93.09 -20.41
CA ASN A 558 17.72 94.04 -21.37
C ASN A 558 16.80 93.38 -22.41
N SER A 559 16.02 92.37 -22.01
CA SER A 559 15.19 91.55 -22.89
C SER A 559 13.76 92.04 -22.98
N THR A 560 13.20 91.99 -24.19
CA THR A 560 11.76 92.19 -24.46
C THR A 560 10.92 90.92 -24.27
N GLY A 561 11.55 89.77 -24.02
CA GLY A 561 10.92 88.45 -24.00
C GLY A 561 10.59 87.87 -25.38
N THR A 562 10.86 88.62 -26.46
CA THR A 562 10.60 88.21 -27.86
C THR A 562 11.80 88.40 -28.79
N ASP A 563 12.90 88.97 -28.28
CA ASP A 563 14.16 89.24 -28.98
C ASP A 563 15.06 88.01 -29.17
N GLY A 564 14.65 86.86 -28.64
CA GLY A 564 15.37 85.59 -28.74
C GLY A 564 16.40 85.33 -27.64
N GLN A 565 16.58 86.25 -26.68
CA GLN A 565 17.45 86.01 -25.53
C GLN A 565 16.89 84.91 -24.62
N GLN A 566 17.78 84.09 -24.05
CA GLN A 566 17.40 82.92 -23.25
C GLN A 566 18.42 82.59 -22.17
N ALA A 567 17.95 82.01 -21.07
CA ALA A 567 18.76 81.28 -20.10
C ALA A 567 18.57 79.77 -20.33
N SER A 568 19.57 78.94 -20.01
CA SER A 568 19.45 77.49 -20.16
C SER A 568 20.42 76.71 -19.29
N PHE A 569 19.96 75.59 -18.74
CA PHE A 569 20.74 74.73 -17.86
C PHE A 569 20.43 73.25 -18.09
N SER A 570 21.40 72.36 -17.84
CA SER A 570 21.22 70.91 -17.95
C SER A 570 20.77 70.33 -16.60
N ILE A 571 19.51 69.93 -16.50
CA ILE A 571 18.91 69.36 -15.29
C ILE A 571 19.19 67.85 -15.27
N PRO A 572 19.95 67.32 -14.30
CA PRO A 572 20.03 65.89 -14.05
C PRO A 572 18.77 65.43 -13.29
N ILE A 573 18.07 64.42 -13.83
CA ILE A 573 16.97 63.77 -13.12
C ILE A 573 17.56 62.78 -12.10
N PRO A 574 17.23 62.85 -10.80
CA PRO A 574 17.73 61.89 -9.81
C PRO A 574 17.31 60.45 -10.13
N ILE A 575 18.03 59.46 -9.57
CA ILE A 575 17.69 58.03 -9.74
C ILE A 575 16.54 57.59 -8.84
N ASP A 576 16.35 58.34 -7.76
CA ASP A 576 15.39 58.20 -6.67
C ASP A 576 14.15 59.10 -6.82
N ALA A 577 14.09 59.92 -7.89
CA ALA A 577 12.90 60.72 -8.20
C ALA A 577 11.68 59.80 -8.47
N ALA A 578 10.56 60.07 -7.82
CA ALA A 578 9.35 59.25 -7.87
C ALA A 578 8.80 59.13 -9.30
N VAL A 579 8.46 57.89 -9.67
CA VAL A 579 7.97 57.53 -11.01
C VAL A 579 6.52 57.96 -11.18
N GLY A 580 6.22 58.63 -12.29
CA GLY A 580 4.92 59.20 -12.61
C GLY A 580 4.97 60.72 -12.73
N ASN A 581 3.81 61.36 -12.68
CA ASN A 581 3.71 62.82 -12.79
C ASN A 581 4.19 63.49 -11.49
N ILE A 582 5.19 64.37 -11.61
CA ILE A 582 5.70 65.29 -10.58
C ILE A 582 5.54 66.75 -11.03
N LYS A 583 5.83 67.70 -10.13
CA LYS A 583 5.83 69.13 -10.43
C LYS A 583 7.23 69.72 -10.64
N MET A 584 7.29 70.71 -11.51
CA MET A 584 8.42 71.65 -11.67
C MET A 584 7.90 73.07 -11.52
N ARG A 585 8.58 73.90 -10.73
CA ARG A 585 8.31 75.33 -10.58
C ARG A 585 9.45 76.15 -11.14
N ILE A 586 9.14 77.20 -11.89
CA ILE A 586 10.11 78.16 -12.42
C ILE A 586 9.81 79.54 -11.83
N ILE A 587 10.84 80.24 -11.37
CA ILE A 587 10.75 81.59 -10.81
C ILE A 587 11.71 82.51 -11.57
N GLY A 588 11.18 83.53 -12.23
CA GLY A 588 11.95 84.60 -12.86
C GLY A 588 11.80 85.91 -12.08
N ARG A 589 12.89 86.56 -11.67
CA ARG A 589 12.82 87.80 -10.87
C ARG A 589 13.99 88.76 -11.06
N LEU A 590 13.79 90.02 -10.70
CA LEU A 590 14.88 90.99 -10.57
C LEU A 590 15.54 90.89 -9.19
N GLY A 591 16.85 91.10 -9.10
CA GLY A 591 17.58 91.26 -7.84
C GLY A 591 18.34 90.04 -7.29
N GLY A 592 18.45 88.95 -8.07
CA GLY A 592 19.22 87.74 -7.74
C GLY A 592 18.40 86.46 -7.92
N TYR A 593 19.03 85.28 -7.85
CA TYR A 593 18.30 84.01 -7.85
C TYR A 593 17.38 83.90 -6.63
N ASN A 594 16.22 83.26 -6.77
CA ASN A 594 15.42 82.89 -5.60
C ASN A 594 16.08 81.67 -4.94
N THR A 595 16.05 81.53 -3.60
CA THR A 595 16.73 80.42 -2.89
C THR A 595 15.78 79.49 -2.15
N THR A 596 14.47 79.77 -2.19
CA THR A 596 13.42 78.89 -1.68
C THR A 596 12.30 78.81 -2.72
N PRO A 597 11.52 77.72 -2.78
CA PRO A 597 10.42 77.56 -3.76
C PRO A 597 9.22 78.50 -3.50
N CYS A 598 9.32 79.33 -2.46
CA CYS A 598 8.18 79.87 -1.74
C CYS A 598 8.32 81.32 -1.29
N THR A 599 9.53 81.81 -0.98
CA THR A 599 9.72 83.15 -0.39
C THR A 599 10.33 84.08 -1.42
N ILE A 600 9.73 85.26 -1.61
CA ILE A 600 10.29 86.30 -2.47
C ILE A 600 10.66 87.55 -1.66
N ASN A 601 11.82 88.12 -1.98
CA ASN A 601 12.32 89.39 -1.43
C ASN A 601 12.60 90.42 -2.54
N SER A 602 11.81 90.36 -3.62
CA SER A 602 11.80 91.32 -4.74
C SER A 602 10.36 91.62 -5.13
N SER A 603 10.08 92.87 -5.53
CA SER A 603 8.74 93.28 -5.98
C SER A 603 8.45 92.90 -7.43
N THR A 604 9.46 92.48 -8.21
CA THR A 604 9.31 92.28 -9.67
C THR A 604 9.74 90.88 -10.11
N GLY A 605 8.83 90.12 -10.73
CA GLY A 605 9.05 88.74 -11.18
C GLY A 605 7.78 88.02 -11.65
N GLN A 606 7.88 86.72 -11.94
CA GLN A 606 6.78 85.79 -12.22
C GLN A 606 7.15 84.36 -11.76
N VAL A 607 6.15 83.56 -11.37
CA VAL A 607 6.23 82.11 -11.12
C VAL A 607 5.41 81.35 -12.17
N GLU A 608 5.90 80.22 -12.64
CA GLU A 608 5.16 79.27 -13.48
C GLU A 608 5.36 77.82 -12.99
N ASP A 609 4.27 77.07 -12.81
CA ASP A 609 4.30 75.64 -12.42
C ASP A 609 3.92 74.72 -13.60
N TYR A 610 4.57 73.56 -13.69
CA TYR A 610 4.49 72.59 -14.79
C TYR A 610 4.46 71.14 -14.27
N THR A 611 3.86 70.23 -15.05
CA THR A 611 3.92 68.77 -14.76
C THR A 611 4.94 68.07 -15.66
N ILE A 612 5.75 67.18 -15.06
CA ILE A 612 6.74 66.34 -15.74
C ILE A 612 6.45 64.88 -15.38
N ASN A 613 6.57 63.96 -16.34
CA ASN A 613 6.32 62.54 -16.12
C ASN A 613 7.65 61.77 -16.04
N ILE A 614 8.07 61.44 -14.82
CA ILE A 614 9.26 60.64 -14.57
C ILE A 614 8.99 59.19 -14.94
N LYS A 615 9.73 58.66 -15.91
CA LYS A 615 9.81 57.22 -16.15
C LYS A 615 10.88 56.62 -15.26
N ALA A 616 10.59 55.42 -14.75
CA ALA A 616 11.58 54.58 -14.11
C ALA A 616 12.78 54.40 -15.03
N SER A 617 13.97 54.74 -14.53
CA SER A 617 15.18 54.10 -15.00
C SER A 617 15.03 52.62 -14.68
N CYS A 618 15.47 51.75 -15.58
CA CYS A 618 15.80 50.41 -15.13
C CYS A 618 16.92 50.51 -14.06
N VAL A 619 16.92 49.60 -13.09
CA VAL A 619 17.92 49.55 -12.02
C VAL A 619 18.41 48.13 -11.80
N GLY A 620 19.68 48.00 -11.44
CA GLY A 620 20.34 46.71 -11.22
C GLY A 620 20.50 45.87 -12.49
N THR A 621 20.79 44.58 -12.30
CA THR A 621 20.85 43.60 -13.39
C THR A 621 19.43 43.07 -13.65
N PRO A 622 18.90 43.17 -14.88
CA PRO A 622 17.59 42.63 -15.22
C PRO A 622 17.46 41.14 -14.90
N THR A 623 16.26 40.70 -14.48
CA THR A 623 15.95 39.30 -14.20
C THR A 623 14.84 38.80 -15.14
N PRO A 624 15.13 38.68 -16.47
CA PRO A 624 14.11 38.40 -17.49
C PRO A 624 13.40 37.04 -17.36
N GLY A 625 13.83 36.18 -16.43
CA GLY A 625 13.20 34.91 -16.14
C GLY A 625 13.46 33.88 -17.24
N VAL A 626 12.46 33.06 -17.54
CA VAL A 626 12.52 32.04 -18.59
C VAL A 626 12.17 32.64 -19.95
N THR A 627 12.89 32.22 -20.98
CA THR A 627 12.52 32.49 -22.38
C THR A 627 11.32 31.63 -22.74
N ILE A 628 10.28 32.23 -23.32
CA ILE A 628 9.05 31.52 -23.71
C ILE A 628 9.00 31.49 -25.24
N ALA A 629 8.85 30.30 -25.82
CA ALA A 629 8.52 30.14 -27.22
C ALA A 629 7.02 29.86 -27.38
N SER A 630 6.38 30.49 -28.38
CA SER A 630 4.95 30.27 -28.68
C SER A 630 4.60 28.83 -29.11
N ILE A 631 5.61 28.04 -29.48
CA ILE A 631 5.55 26.59 -29.70
C ILE A 631 6.79 25.96 -29.05
N GLY A 632 6.70 24.73 -28.55
CA GLY A 632 7.86 23.99 -28.03
C GLY A 632 8.66 23.22 -29.10
N LEU A 633 8.15 23.19 -30.34
CA LEU A 633 8.56 22.27 -31.40
C LEU A 633 8.34 22.97 -32.75
N ASP A 634 9.39 23.19 -33.55
CA ASP A 634 9.28 23.74 -34.92
C ASP A 634 9.76 22.72 -35.94
N CYS A 635 8.99 22.59 -37.02
CA CYS A 635 8.96 21.43 -37.89
C CYS A 635 8.97 21.73 -39.38
N THR A 636 8.75 22.99 -39.78
CA THR A 636 8.60 23.35 -41.20
C THR A 636 9.26 24.67 -41.57
N GLY A 637 10.11 25.23 -40.70
CA GLY A 637 10.46 26.64 -40.78
C GLY A 637 9.24 27.52 -40.51
N THR A 638 8.39 27.10 -39.57
CA THR A 638 7.13 27.77 -39.24
C THR A 638 7.41 28.96 -38.32
N PRO A 639 6.98 30.19 -38.63
CA PRO A 639 7.29 31.33 -37.78
C PRO A 639 6.71 31.19 -36.36
N PHE A 640 7.58 31.18 -35.36
CA PHE A 640 7.25 31.22 -33.95
C PHE A 640 7.80 32.47 -33.28
N THR A 641 7.11 32.95 -32.26
CA THR A 641 7.52 34.12 -31.47
C THR A 641 8.12 33.69 -30.14
N LEU A 642 9.28 34.27 -29.84
CA LEU A 642 9.98 34.23 -28.56
C LEU A 642 9.61 35.47 -27.74
N SER A 643 9.44 35.29 -26.43
CA SER A 643 9.15 36.34 -25.45
C SER A 643 9.82 36.02 -24.11
N LEU A 644 9.69 36.94 -23.16
CA LEU A 644 10.32 36.83 -21.83
C LEU A 644 9.24 36.70 -20.75
N GLN A 645 9.45 35.78 -19.80
CA GLN A 645 8.58 35.63 -18.63
C GLN A 645 8.47 36.95 -17.85
N ASN A 646 9.59 37.65 -17.66
CA ASN A 646 9.63 38.96 -17.03
C ASN A 646 10.15 39.98 -18.04
N THR A 647 9.29 40.91 -18.48
CA THR A 647 9.71 42.01 -19.37
C THR A 647 10.19 43.20 -18.53
N THR A 648 11.42 43.67 -18.76
CA THR A 648 11.99 44.83 -18.05
C THR A 648 11.64 46.13 -18.79
N THR A 649 10.78 46.95 -18.20
CA THR A 649 10.38 48.25 -18.77
C THR A 649 11.07 49.41 -18.05
N GLY A 650 11.52 50.43 -18.80
CA GLY A 650 12.12 51.64 -18.24
C GLY A 650 13.11 52.31 -19.21
N GLY A 651 13.52 53.53 -18.89
CA GLY A 651 14.58 54.24 -19.62
C GLY A 651 15.92 53.52 -19.49
N GLY A 652 16.64 53.38 -20.60
CA GLY A 652 17.96 52.73 -20.65
C GLY A 652 17.96 51.19 -20.73
N VAL A 653 16.82 50.56 -21.02
CA VAL A 653 16.75 49.12 -21.35
C VAL A 653 17.02 48.88 -22.82
N THR A 654 17.85 47.88 -23.14
CA THR A 654 18.02 47.33 -24.49
C THR A 654 17.91 45.81 -24.45
N TYR A 655 17.44 45.22 -25.55
CA TYR A 655 17.30 43.78 -25.73
C TYR A 655 18.27 43.31 -26.81
N GLN A 656 18.77 42.08 -26.70
CA GLN A 656 19.56 41.42 -27.74
C GLN A 656 19.32 39.92 -27.67
N TRP A 657 18.56 39.38 -28.61
CA TRP A 657 18.35 37.93 -28.72
C TRP A 657 19.61 37.23 -29.18
N GLN A 658 19.82 36.01 -28.67
CA GLN A 658 20.94 35.14 -29.00
C GLN A 658 20.46 33.73 -29.33
N THR A 659 21.24 33.04 -30.16
CA THR A 659 21.06 31.63 -30.51
C THR A 659 22.29 30.81 -30.19
N SER A 660 22.10 29.52 -29.92
CA SER A 660 23.17 28.54 -29.73
C SER A 660 22.70 27.16 -30.20
N LEU A 661 23.62 26.33 -30.71
CA LEU A 661 23.36 24.93 -31.08
C LEU A 661 23.84 23.93 -30.01
N ASP A 662 24.70 24.38 -29.09
CA ASP A 662 25.40 23.55 -28.09
C ASP A 662 25.12 24.00 -26.64
N ASN A 663 24.33 25.05 -26.45
CA ASN A 663 24.06 25.73 -25.17
C ASN A 663 25.32 26.31 -24.47
N ILE A 664 26.43 26.45 -25.20
CA ILE A 664 27.72 26.94 -24.69
C ILE A 664 28.16 28.16 -25.49
N THR A 665 28.12 28.04 -26.82
CA THR A 665 28.57 29.05 -27.78
C THR A 665 27.38 29.84 -28.28
N TRP A 666 27.28 31.11 -27.87
CA TRP A 666 26.14 31.98 -28.13
C TRP A 666 26.45 33.07 -29.16
N SER A 667 25.55 33.27 -30.13
CA SER A 667 25.67 34.28 -31.18
C SER A 667 24.51 35.28 -31.16
N ASN A 668 24.82 36.57 -31.27
CA ASN A 668 23.82 37.64 -31.36
C ASN A 668 23.01 37.53 -32.67
N VAL A 669 21.69 37.57 -32.55
CA VAL A 669 20.78 37.66 -33.69
C VAL A 669 20.69 39.12 -34.14
N ILE A 670 21.07 39.40 -35.39
CA ILE A 670 21.11 40.76 -35.94
C ILE A 670 19.70 41.39 -35.92
N ALA A 671 19.61 42.64 -35.46
CA ALA A 671 18.38 43.44 -35.36
C ALA A 671 17.26 42.89 -34.45
N ALA A 672 17.45 41.76 -33.77
CA ALA A 672 16.52 41.24 -32.77
C ALA A 672 16.71 41.98 -31.42
N ILE A 673 16.25 43.23 -31.37
CA ILE A 673 16.47 44.19 -30.27
C ILE A 673 15.19 44.61 -29.53
N SER A 674 14.15 43.79 -29.59
CA SER A 674 12.86 43.98 -28.91
C SER A 674 12.65 42.96 -27.80
N SER A 675 11.68 43.20 -26.91
CA SER A 675 11.26 42.25 -25.85
C SER A 675 10.62 40.96 -26.42
N THR A 676 10.35 40.92 -27.72
CA THR A 676 9.93 39.74 -28.47
C THR A 676 10.74 39.59 -29.76
N TYR A 677 10.86 38.37 -30.27
CA TYR A 677 11.52 38.07 -31.54
C TYR A 677 10.80 36.93 -32.26
N THR A 678 10.44 37.11 -33.53
CA THR A 678 9.78 36.09 -34.34
C THR A 678 10.77 35.51 -35.34
N THR A 679 10.87 34.18 -35.38
CA THR A 679 11.86 33.43 -36.18
C THR A 679 11.32 32.05 -36.57
N SER A 680 12.13 31.27 -37.27
CA SER A 680 11.84 29.90 -37.70
C SER A 680 13.15 29.12 -37.80
N GLN A 681 13.12 27.81 -37.59
CA GLN A 681 14.32 26.96 -37.60
C GLN A 681 14.14 25.66 -38.41
N THR A 682 15.25 24.97 -38.62
CA THR A 682 15.32 23.63 -39.25
C THR A 682 16.24 22.66 -38.49
N VAL A 683 16.82 23.12 -37.39
CA VAL A 683 17.74 22.39 -36.51
C VAL A 683 17.40 22.80 -35.07
N THR A 684 17.44 21.85 -34.14
CA THR A 684 17.28 22.06 -32.70
C THR A 684 18.19 23.19 -32.21
N THR A 685 17.60 24.27 -31.69
CA THR A 685 18.29 25.53 -31.38
C THR A 685 17.86 26.06 -30.01
N TYR A 686 18.85 26.51 -29.23
CA TYR A 686 18.66 27.22 -27.97
C TYR A 686 18.52 28.72 -28.23
N TYR A 687 17.56 29.36 -27.57
CA TYR A 687 17.33 30.81 -27.62
C TYR A 687 17.39 31.43 -26.23
N GLN A 688 18.08 32.55 -26.10
CA GLN A 688 18.04 33.41 -24.91
C GLN A 688 18.04 34.88 -25.32
N CYS A 689 17.79 35.78 -24.36
CA CYS A 689 17.85 37.21 -24.58
C CYS A 689 18.73 37.87 -23.52
N LEU A 690 19.65 38.72 -23.98
CA LEU A 690 20.37 39.66 -23.13
C LEU A 690 19.49 40.89 -22.96
N VAL A 691 19.08 41.14 -21.72
CA VAL A 691 18.37 42.36 -21.33
C VAL A 691 19.37 43.24 -20.59
N THR A 692 19.81 44.30 -21.25
CA THR A 692 20.81 45.22 -20.70
C THR A 692 20.13 46.46 -20.17
N CYS A 693 20.28 46.72 -18.88
CA CYS A 693 19.90 47.95 -18.24
C CYS A 693 21.14 48.81 -17.97
N LYS A 694 21.28 49.97 -18.63
CA LYS A 694 22.36 50.96 -18.35
C LYS A 694 23.76 50.32 -18.15
N GLY A 695 24.09 49.31 -18.96
CA GLY A 695 25.35 48.54 -18.91
C GLY A 695 25.34 47.24 -18.09
N SER A 696 24.39 47.06 -17.17
CA SER A 696 24.19 45.81 -16.43
C SER A 696 23.34 44.83 -17.24
N THR A 697 23.89 43.65 -17.57
CA THR A 697 23.23 42.68 -18.48
C THR A 697 22.67 41.49 -17.71
N GLY A 698 21.36 41.31 -17.74
CA GLY A 698 20.68 40.08 -17.36
C GLY A 698 20.53 39.17 -18.56
N ILE A 699 20.61 37.86 -18.36
CA ILE A 699 20.41 36.84 -19.41
C ILE A 699 19.18 36.02 -19.02
N SER A 700 18.25 35.83 -19.95
CA SER A 700 17.12 34.92 -19.72
C SER A 700 17.58 33.47 -19.66
N THR A 701 16.89 32.65 -18.88
CA THR A 701 17.07 31.20 -18.98
C THR A 701 16.66 30.80 -20.39
N PHE A 702 17.52 30.06 -21.08
CA PHE A 702 17.29 29.67 -22.46
C PHE A 702 16.03 28.81 -22.61
N VAL A 703 15.43 28.85 -23.80
CA VAL A 703 14.48 27.83 -24.25
C VAL A 703 15.14 27.00 -25.34
N LEU A 704 14.99 25.69 -25.28
CA LEU A 704 15.30 24.80 -26.39
C LEU A 704 14.03 24.65 -27.23
N VAL A 705 14.08 25.07 -28.50
CA VAL A 705 13.08 24.68 -29.49
C VAL A 705 13.69 23.49 -30.24
N SER A 706 13.06 22.31 -30.12
CA SER A 706 13.57 21.09 -30.75
C SER A 706 12.92 20.86 -32.11
N SER A 707 13.69 20.25 -33.01
CA SER A 707 13.24 19.64 -34.26
C SER A 707 13.65 18.16 -34.34
N ASP A 708 13.98 17.53 -33.21
CA ASP A 708 14.44 16.13 -33.17
C ASP A 708 13.26 15.14 -33.17
N PRO A 709 13.43 13.90 -33.68
CA PRO A 709 12.42 12.86 -33.59
C PRO A 709 12.00 12.55 -32.16
N ILE A 710 10.70 12.35 -31.92
CA ILE A 710 10.17 12.05 -30.57
C ILE A 710 10.83 10.76 -30.06
N ILE A 711 11.42 10.78 -28.87
CA ILE A 711 12.01 9.60 -28.24
C ILE A 711 10.88 8.64 -27.84
N PRO A 712 10.78 7.43 -28.42
CA PRO A 712 9.74 6.49 -28.04
C PRO A 712 10.10 5.80 -26.72
N ILE A 713 9.07 5.52 -25.92
CA ILE A 713 9.18 4.65 -24.75
C ILE A 713 9.12 3.20 -25.24
N LEU A 714 10.23 2.49 -25.14
CA LEU A 714 10.32 1.07 -25.50
C LEU A 714 10.31 0.23 -24.22
N GLY A 715 9.39 -0.72 -24.13
CA GLY A 715 9.41 -1.74 -23.09
C GLY A 715 10.47 -2.80 -23.36
N ASP A 716 10.88 -3.50 -22.31
CA ASP A 716 11.77 -4.66 -22.41
C ASP A 716 11.15 -5.76 -23.29
N ILE A 717 12.00 -6.51 -23.99
CA ILE A 717 11.60 -7.66 -24.82
C ILE A 717 12.25 -8.92 -24.27
N ASN A 718 11.43 -9.89 -23.88
CA ASN A 718 11.88 -11.18 -23.36
C ASN A 718 11.85 -12.27 -24.45
N GLY A 719 12.83 -13.16 -24.42
CA GLY A 719 12.86 -14.40 -25.19
C GLY A 719 13.57 -15.51 -24.41
N GLU A 720 13.30 -16.77 -24.74
CA GLU A 720 13.86 -17.91 -23.99
C GLU A 720 15.25 -18.28 -24.51
N CYS A 721 15.37 -18.68 -25.78
CA CYS A 721 16.65 -19.10 -26.38
C CYS A 721 17.28 -18.06 -27.32
N SER A 722 16.44 -17.37 -28.11
CA SER A 722 16.88 -16.28 -28.99
C SER A 722 15.71 -15.41 -29.45
N ILE A 723 15.97 -14.15 -29.82
CA ILE A 723 14.93 -13.28 -30.37
C ILE A 723 15.46 -12.29 -31.43
N THR A 724 14.66 -12.08 -32.48
CA THR A 724 14.81 -10.96 -33.42
C THR A 724 13.60 -10.04 -33.21
N PRO A 725 13.72 -8.93 -32.47
CA PRO A 725 12.62 -8.01 -32.26
C PRO A 725 12.27 -7.28 -33.57
N PRO A 726 11.01 -6.83 -33.74
CA PRO A 726 10.68 -5.88 -34.79
C PRO A 726 11.41 -4.55 -34.54
N PHE A 727 11.86 -3.89 -35.61
CA PHE A 727 12.51 -2.59 -35.52
C PHE A 727 11.46 -1.57 -35.06
N PRO A 728 11.69 -0.83 -33.95
CA PRO A 728 10.71 0.10 -33.41
C PRO A 728 10.51 1.27 -34.36
N VAL A 729 9.31 1.85 -34.31
CA VAL A 729 8.99 3.10 -35.01
C VAL A 729 8.65 4.18 -34.00
N THR A 730 8.99 5.42 -34.33
CA THR A 730 8.52 6.61 -33.62
C THR A 730 7.88 7.58 -34.59
N LEU A 731 7.24 8.61 -34.04
CA LEU A 731 6.85 9.77 -34.82
C LEU A 731 7.99 10.81 -34.79
N ASP A 732 8.31 11.30 -35.97
CA ASP A 732 8.86 12.63 -36.14
C ASP A 732 8.01 13.65 -35.36
N ALA A 733 8.64 14.70 -34.85
CA ALA A 733 7.99 15.89 -34.31
C ALA A 733 6.86 16.39 -35.24
N CYS A 734 7.01 16.17 -36.55
CA CYS A 734 6.12 16.65 -37.60
C CYS A 734 5.06 15.61 -38.03
N GLY A 735 4.98 14.46 -37.35
CA GLY A 735 3.97 13.41 -37.58
C GLY A 735 4.33 12.37 -38.65
N ASN A 736 5.49 12.46 -39.29
CA ASN A 736 6.03 11.39 -40.15
C ASN A 736 6.44 10.18 -39.30
N THR A 737 6.37 8.96 -39.84
CA THR A 737 6.87 7.76 -39.13
C THR A 737 8.34 7.52 -39.45
N ILE A 738 9.18 7.41 -38.42
CA ILE A 738 10.61 7.10 -38.53
C ILE A 738 10.86 5.71 -37.92
N THR A 739 11.54 4.83 -38.66
CA THR A 739 12.00 3.53 -38.16
C THR A 739 13.37 3.67 -37.51
N GLY A 740 13.52 3.13 -36.29
CA GLY A 740 14.79 3.12 -35.59
C GLY A 740 15.78 2.15 -36.22
N ILE A 741 17.05 2.55 -36.30
CA ILE A 741 18.17 1.71 -36.74
C ILE A 741 19.05 1.35 -35.55
N THR A 742 19.81 0.26 -35.66
CA THR A 742 20.79 -0.15 -34.65
C THR A 742 21.98 -0.86 -35.30
N SER A 743 23.09 -0.95 -34.56
CA SER A 743 24.27 -1.76 -34.93
C SER A 743 24.28 -3.13 -34.26
N THR A 744 23.34 -3.42 -33.36
CA THR A 744 23.18 -4.74 -32.74
C THR A 744 22.87 -5.81 -33.79
N VAL A 745 23.58 -6.93 -33.72
CA VAL A 745 23.34 -8.09 -34.57
C VAL A 745 22.18 -8.92 -34.00
N PHE A 746 21.22 -9.27 -34.86
CA PHE A 746 20.08 -10.13 -34.52
C PHE A 746 20.17 -11.50 -35.22
N PRO A 747 19.61 -12.58 -34.63
CA PRO A 747 18.96 -12.64 -33.32
C PRO A 747 19.92 -12.46 -32.15
N VAL A 748 19.44 -11.86 -31.05
CA VAL A 748 20.16 -11.94 -29.76
C VAL A 748 20.01 -13.37 -29.24
N THR A 749 21.13 -14.01 -28.91
CA THR A 749 21.22 -15.41 -28.46
C THR A 749 21.95 -15.57 -27.11
N THR A 750 22.55 -14.48 -26.61
CA THR A 750 23.31 -14.50 -25.35
C THR A 750 22.36 -14.37 -24.16
N ALA A 751 22.39 -15.34 -23.24
CA ALA A 751 21.63 -15.31 -22.00
C ALA A 751 21.95 -14.09 -21.13
N GLY A 752 20.94 -13.57 -20.44
CA GLY A 752 20.98 -12.33 -19.67
C GLY A 752 20.43 -11.13 -20.44
N THR A 753 20.74 -9.93 -19.94
CA THR A 753 20.25 -8.66 -20.49
C THR A 753 21.22 -8.09 -21.52
N THR A 754 20.80 -8.01 -22.78
CA THR A 754 21.48 -7.27 -23.85
C THR A 754 20.79 -5.92 -24.05
N GLU A 755 21.49 -4.83 -23.76
CA GLU A 755 20.99 -3.48 -24.02
C GLU A 755 21.16 -3.10 -25.50
N VAL A 756 20.07 -2.76 -26.18
CA VAL A 756 20.07 -2.28 -27.58
C VAL A 756 19.82 -0.79 -27.62
N THR A 757 20.72 -0.05 -28.25
CA THR A 757 20.51 1.36 -28.58
C THR A 757 19.87 1.46 -29.96
N TRP A 758 18.72 2.12 -30.03
CA TRP A 758 18.01 2.47 -31.25
C TRP A 758 18.21 3.95 -31.56
N THR A 759 18.57 4.26 -32.81
CA THR A 759 18.72 5.63 -33.32
C THR A 759 17.62 5.92 -34.33
N PHE A 760 16.87 6.99 -34.14
CA PHE A 760 15.85 7.48 -35.06
C PHE A 760 16.40 8.73 -35.73
N ILE A 761 16.46 8.76 -37.08
CA ILE A 761 17.00 9.89 -37.85
C ILE A 761 15.90 10.37 -38.80
N ASP A 762 15.62 11.67 -38.82
CA ASP A 762 14.66 12.27 -39.75
C ASP A 762 15.27 12.56 -41.14
N ASN A 763 14.46 13.14 -42.04
CA ASN A 763 14.91 13.54 -43.39
C ASN A 763 15.84 14.76 -43.39
N ASN A 764 15.94 15.48 -42.27
CA ASN A 764 16.75 16.69 -42.09
C ASN A 764 18.11 16.38 -41.43
N GLY A 765 18.30 15.16 -40.93
CA GLY A 765 19.50 14.68 -40.26
C GLY A 765 19.46 14.83 -38.73
N ASN A 766 18.36 15.29 -38.14
CA ASN A 766 18.20 15.33 -36.69
C ASN A 766 18.02 13.90 -36.17
N ALA A 767 18.64 13.59 -35.02
CA ALA A 767 18.68 12.23 -34.51
C ALA A 767 18.34 12.16 -33.02
N SER A 768 17.44 11.26 -32.65
CA SER A 768 17.19 10.90 -31.25
C SER A 768 17.52 9.44 -30.99
N MET A 769 17.82 9.10 -29.75
CA MET A 769 18.22 7.76 -29.35
C MET A 769 17.43 7.30 -28.13
N THR A 770 17.09 6.02 -28.11
CA THR A 770 16.51 5.36 -26.94
C THR A 770 17.17 4.00 -26.73
N LYS A 771 17.03 3.44 -25.53
CA LYS A 771 17.55 2.13 -25.17
C LYS A 771 16.39 1.17 -24.95
N GLN A 772 16.62 -0.10 -25.26
CA GLN A 772 15.68 -1.19 -25.01
C GLN A 772 16.46 -2.40 -24.51
N ASN A 773 16.00 -3.01 -23.41
CA ASN A 773 16.59 -4.26 -22.95
C ASN A 773 15.98 -5.44 -23.72
N ILE A 774 16.85 -6.31 -24.21
CA ILE A 774 16.48 -7.64 -24.69
C ILE A 774 16.98 -8.64 -23.66
N ILE A 775 16.06 -9.35 -23.02
CA ILE A 775 16.35 -10.28 -21.94
C ILE A 775 16.17 -11.70 -22.48
N ILE A 776 17.29 -12.41 -22.65
CA ILE A 776 17.28 -13.83 -22.95
C ILE A 776 17.35 -14.60 -21.63
N ALA A 777 16.26 -15.23 -21.24
CA ALA A 777 16.18 -16.01 -20.02
C ALA A 777 15.36 -17.27 -20.29
N ASP A 778 16.04 -18.40 -20.23
CA ASP A 778 15.44 -19.72 -20.35
C ASP A 778 14.74 -20.10 -19.03
N THR A 779 13.42 -20.14 -19.08
CA THR A 779 12.53 -20.43 -17.94
C THR A 779 11.70 -21.68 -18.13
N THR A 780 11.95 -22.46 -19.19
CA THR A 780 11.12 -23.59 -19.57
C THR A 780 11.76 -24.88 -19.01
N PRO A 781 11.09 -25.64 -18.13
CA PRO A 781 11.68 -26.86 -17.61
C PRO A 781 11.79 -27.96 -18.67
N PRO A 782 12.82 -28.83 -18.57
CA PRO A 782 12.95 -30.01 -19.42
C PRO A 782 11.71 -30.90 -19.51
N VAL A 783 11.54 -31.58 -20.64
CA VAL A 783 10.48 -32.57 -20.86
C VAL A 783 11.09 -33.96 -21.03
N PHE A 784 10.68 -34.90 -20.18
CA PHE A 784 11.07 -36.31 -20.33
C PHE A 784 10.52 -36.91 -21.64
N VAL A 785 11.35 -37.67 -22.33
CA VAL A 785 11.07 -38.27 -23.64
C VAL A 785 10.85 -39.77 -23.51
N GLY A 786 9.80 -40.26 -24.17
CA GLY A 786 9.47 -41.69 -24.23
C GLY A 786 8.33 -42.09 -23.29
N VAL A 787 8.19 -43.40 -23.06
CA VAL A 787 7.18 -43.95 -22.15
C VAL A 787 7.76 -44.03 -20.75
N LEU A 788 7.17 -43.29 -19.81
CA LEU A 788 7.63 -43.24 -18.42
C LEU A 788 7.04 -44.41 -17.60
N PRO A 789 7.80 -44.98 -16.64
CA PRO A 789 7.40 -46.19 -15.93
C PRO A 789 6.29 -45.91 -14.90
N SER A 790 5.11 -46.46 -15.13
CA SER A 790 3.96 -46.31 -14.22
C SER A 790 4.21 -46.94 -12.84
N ASN A 791 3.52 -46.42 -11.83
CA ASN A 791 3.41 -47.07 -10.53
C ASN A 791 2.87 -48.50 -10.67
N THR A 792 3.30 -49.40 -9.80
CA THR A 792 2.85 -50.79 -9.78
C THR A 792 2.81 -51.34 -8.36
N THR A 793 2.04 -52.40 -8.16
CA THR A 793 2.03 -53.18 -6.92
C THR A 793 2.47 -54.60 -7.28
N ILE A 794 3.41 -55.14 -6.52
CA ILE A 794 3.91 -56.51 -6.66
C ILE A 794 3.87 -57.23 -5.31
N GLU A 795 3.76 -58.55 -5.34
CA GLU A 795 4.01 -59.36 -4.15
C GLU A 795 5.51 -59.36 -3.84
N CYS A 796 5.85 -59.35 -2.56
CA CYS A 796 7.21 -59.47 -2.00
C CYS A 796 8.03 -60.69 -2.49
N SER A 797 7.36 -61.74 -2.96
CA SER A 797 7.99 -62.93 -3.57
C SER A 797 8.37 -62.73 -5.05
N VAL A 798 7.97 -61.61 -5.68
CA VAL A 798 8.24 -61.27 -7.08
C VAL A 798 9.50 -60.39 -7.18
N VAL A 799 10.33 -60.68 -8.19
CA VAL A 799 11.55 -59.89 -8.46
C VAL A 799 11.18 -58.45 -8.84
N ILE A 800 11.71 -57.47 -8.10
CA ILE A 800 11.54 -56.05 -8.37
C ILE A 800 12.07 -55.70 -9.78
N PRO A 801 11.29 -55.02 -10.64
CA PRO A 801 11.75 -54.60 -11.96
C PRO A 801 12.95 -53.64 -11.87
N VAL A 802 13.95 -53.83 -12.75
CA VAL A 802 15.09 -52.90 -12.88
C VAL A 802 14.60 -51.51 -13.31
N ALA A 803 15.20 -50.45 -12.76
CA ALA A 803 14.86 -49.07 -13.13
C ALA A 803 15.22 -48.79 -14.61
N PRO A 804 14.30 -48.24 -15.43
CA PRO A 804 14.60 -47.88 -16.80
C PRO A 804 15.48 -46.63 -16.88
N ILE A 805 16.27 -46.55 -17.97
CA ILE A 805 16.96 -45.32 -18.37
C ILE A 805 15.94 -44.39 -19.01
N ILE A 806 15.79 -43.17 -18.48
CA ILE A 806 14.89 -42.13 -19.00
C ILE A 806 15.76 -40.97 -19.51
N THR A 807 15.40 -40.43 -20.67
CA THR A 807 16.02 -39.23 -21.26
C THR A 807 15.06 -38.05 -21.19
N ALA A 808 15.59 -36.83 -21.23
CA ALA A 808 14.80 -35.61 -21.34
C ALA A 808 15.42 -34.68 -22.41
N VAL A 809 14.60 -33.78 -22.95
CA VAL A 809 15.02 -32.72 -23.89
C VAL A 809 14.45 -31.39 -23.41
N ASP A 810 15.12 -30.32 -23.82
CA ASP A 810 14.73 -28.95 -23.53
C ASP A 810 14.62 -28.13 -24.84
N ASN A 811 13.93 -26.99 -24.82
CA ASN A 811 13.75 -26.15 -26.00
C ASN A 811 14.98 -25.26 -26.30
N CYS A 812 15.78 -24.91 -25.30
CA CYS A 812 16.93 -24.02 -25.45
C CYS A 812 18.29 -24.72 -25.33
N SER A 813 18.38 -25.82 -24.59
CA SER A 813 19.65 -26.34 -24.08
C SER A 813 19.72 -27.88 -23.98
N THR A 814 20.81 -28.38 -23.37
CA THR A 814 21.06 -29.82 -23.16
C THR A 814 20.72 -30.22 -21.73
N VAL A 815 20.03 -31.35 -21.57
CA VAL A 815 19.49 -31.80 -20.27
C VAL A 815 20.32 -32.94 -19.68
N THR A 816 20.56 -32.88 -18.37
CA THR A 816 21.14 -33.96 -17.57
C THR A 816 20.06 -34.64 -16.73
N VAL A 817 20.02 -35.97 -16.69
CA VAL A 817 19.04 -36.73 -15.88
C VAL A 817 19.75 -37.50 -14.77
N LEU A 818 19.38 -37.22 -13.51
CA LEU A 818 19.82 -37.91 -12.31
C LEU A 818 18.75 -38.89 -11.82
N PHE A 819 19.15 -40.11 -11.44
CA PHE A 819 18.28 -41.13 -10.86
C PHE A 819 18.60 -41.34 -9.36
N ASN A 820 17.56 -41.48 -8.54
CA ASN A 820 17.65 -41.83 -7.13
C ASN A 820 16.56 -42.86 -6.76
N GLU A 821 16.83 -43.74 -5.82
CA GLU A 821 15.87 -44.71 -5.27
C GLU A 821 15.92 -44.70 -3.74
N THR A 822 14.77 -44.67 -3.09
CA THR A 822 14.66 -44.79 -1.63
C THR A 822 13.62 -45.85 -1.24
N THR A 823 13.87 -46.55 -0.15
CA THR A 823 12.95 -47.53 0.43
C THR A 823 12.24 -46.93 1.64
N ILE A 824 10.93 -47.08 1.70
CA ILE A 824 10.08 -46.71 2.84
C ILE A 824 9.47 -48.00 3.39
N ASN A 825 9.92 -48.42 4.57
CA ASN A 825 9.40 -49.61 5.24
C ASN A 825 7.92 -49.41 5.61
N GLY A 826 7.09 -50.42 5.36
CA GLY A 826 5.68 -50.46 5.72
C GLY A 826 5.44 -51.14 7.06
N SER A 827 4.30 -51.80 7.18
CA SER A 827 3.78 -52.38 8.43
C SER A 827 4.44 -53.68 8.89
N CYS A 828 5.03 -54.43 7.96
CA CYS A 828 5.72 -55.71 8.20
C CYS A 828 6.93 -55.83 7.25
N SER A 829 7.69 -56.94 7.32
CA SER A 829 8.86 -57.15 6.44
C SER A 829 8.51 -57.37 4.96
N GLY A 830 7.30 -57.85 4.67
CA GLY A 830 6.79 -58.02 3.30
C GLY A 830 6.10 -56.79 2.71
N ASP A 831 5.87 -55.74 3.51
CA ASP A 831 5.18 -54.50 3.11
C ASP A 831 6.16 -53.32 3.12
N TYR A 832 6.45 -52.75 1.94
CA TYR A 832 7.29 -51.55 1.79
C TYR A 832 7.08 -50.88 0.43
N GLN A 833 7.52 -49.63 0.31
CA GLN A 833 7.48 -48.89 -0.96
C GLN A 833 8.90 -48.58 -1.44
N LEU A 834 9.14 -48.70 -2.75
CA LEU A 834 10.31 -48.14 -3.41
C LEU A 834 9.87 -46.88 -4.17
N HIS A 835 10.49 -45.75 -3.81
CA HIS A 835 10.29 -44.45 -4.44
C HIS A 835 11.47 -44.17 -5.35
N ARG A 836 11.24 -44.27 -6.66
CA ARG A 836 12.21 -43.96 -7.71
C ARG A 836 11.97 -42.57 -8.21
N THR A 837 13.00 -41.74 -8.24
CA THR A 837 12.94 -40.35 -8.68
C THR A 837 13.96 -40.12 -9.79
N TRP A 838 13.50 -39.53 -10.90
CA TRP A 838 14.35 -38.99 -11.95
C TRP A 838 14.22 -37.47 -11.92
N ILE A 839 15.34 -36.76 -11.90
CA ILE A 839 15.42 -35.29 -11.94
C ILE A 839 16.14 -34.93 -13.23
N ALA A 840 15.44 -34.24 -14.13
CA ALA A 840 15.98 -33.70 -15.37
C ALA A 840 16.27 -32.21 -15.17
N THR A 841 17.53 -31.82 -15.24
CA THR A 841 18.00 -30.43 -15.06
C THR A 841 18.66 -29.95 -16.35
N ASP A 842 18.27 -28.77 -16.84
CA ASP A 842 18.91 -28.12 -17.98
C ASP A 842 20.20 -27.36 -17.60
N THR A 843 20.78 -26.60 -18.52
CA THR A 843 21.97 -25.76 -18.21
C THR A 843 21.63 -24.45 -17.49
N SER A 844 20.36 -24.06 -17.46
CA SER A 844 19.83 -22.81 -16.93
C SER A 844 19.41 -22.93 -15.46
N GLY A 845 19.23 -24.17 -14.98
CA GLY A 845 18.81 -24.54 -13.63
C GLY A 845 17.32 -24.89 -13.51
N ASN A 846 16.56 -24.99 -14.61
CA ASN A 846 15.17 -25.44 -14.53
C ASN A 846 15.13 -26.97 -14.40
N GLU A 847 14.19 -27.48 -13.58
CA GLU A 847 14.09 -28.90 -13.25
C GLU A 847 12.72 -29.48 -13.55
N ALA A 848 12.71 -30.69 -14.10
CA ALA A 848 11.54 -31.55 -14.17
C ALA A 848 11.77 -32.84 -13.38
N ILE A 849 10.82 -33.19 -12.52
CA ILE A 849 10.92 -34.35 -11.63
C ILE A 849 9.85 -35.38 -11.99
N TYR A 850 10.27 -36.62 -12.20
CA TYR A 850 9.38 -37.77 -12.37
C TYR A 850 9.57 -38.76 -11.22
N MET A 851 8.47 -39.32 -10.70
CA MET A 851 8.53 -40.38 -9.69
C MET A 851 7.73 -41.60 -10.10
N GLN A 852 8.30 -42.79 -9.84
CA GLN A 852 7.60 -44.07 -9.84
C GLN A 852 7.56 -44.61 -8.41
N ILE A 853 6.39 -45.05 -7.97
CA ILE A 853 6.19 -45.79 -6.71
C ILE A 853 5.94 -47.26 -7.05
N ILE A 854 6.76 -48.15 -6.48
CA ILE A 854 6.52 -49.59 -6.49
C ILE A 854 6.08 -49.97 -5.08
N ASN A 855 4.83 -50.39 -4.93
CA ASN A 855 4.35 -50.96 -3.68
C ASN A 855 4.71 -52.45 -3.68
N VAL A 856 5.45 -52.88 -2.66
CA VAL A 856 5.68 -54.29 -2.37
C VAL A 856 4.81 -54.64 -1.17
N GLN A 857 3.99 -55.67 -1.30
CA GLN A 857 3.06 -56.10 -0.26
C GLN A 857 3.10 -57.62 -0.12
N ASP A 858 2.59 -58.12 1.00
CA ASP A 858 2.41 -59.55 1.26
C ASP A 858 0.93 -59.87 1.46
N THR A 859 0.33 -60.58 0.51
CA THR A 859 -1.08 -61.01 0.57
C THR A 859 -1.25 -62.53 0.65
N MET A 860 -0.16 -63.28 0.79
CA MET A 860 -0.18 -64.74 0.72
C MET A 860 -0.22 -65.36 2.11
N ALA A 861 -1.27 -66.16 2.39
CA ALA A 861 -1.35 -66.87 3.66
C ALA A 861 -0.28 -67.99 3.78
N PRO A 862 0.31 -68.20 4.98
CA PRO A 862 1.33 -69.22 5.19
C PRO A 862 0.91 -70.65 4.81
N VAL A 863 1.92 -71.48 4.57
CA VAL A 863 1.73 -72.90 4.24
C VAL A 863 2.31 -73.78 5.34
N PHE A 864 1.49 -74.69 5.88
CA PHE A 864 1.95 -75.73 6.79
C PHE A 864 2.98 -76.66 6.12
N VAL A 865 4.05 -76.98 6.83
CA VAL A 865 5.18 -77.76 6.29
C VAL A 865 4.89 -79.27 6.37
N GLU A 866 4.34 -79.73 7.49
CA GLU A 866 4.04 -81.13 7.75
C GLU A 866 2.65 -81.55 7.21
N PRO A 867 2.44 -82.86 6.93
CA PRO A 867 1.12 -83.37 6.55
C PRO A 867 0.07 -83.09 7.63
N LEU A 868 -1.07 -82.54 7.22
CA LEU A 868 -2.19 -82.25 8.11
C LEU A 868 -2.81 -83.57 8.65
N PRO A 869 -3.12 -83.65 9.96
CA PRO A 869 -3.73 -84.84 10.55
C PRO A 869 -5.19 -85.00 10.07
N GLU A 870 -5.74 -86.22 10.09
CA GLU A 870 -7.09 -86.49 9.56
C GLU A 870 -8.17 -85.61 10.22
N ALA A 871 -9.02 -84.98 9.40
CA ALA A 871 -9.96 -83.94 9.83
C ALA A 871 -11.07 -84.45 10.77
N LEU A 872 -11.44 -85.73 10.68
CA LEU A 872 -12.40 -86.37 11.56
C LEU A 872 -11.89 -87.76 11.97
N VAL A 873 -11.70 -87.97 13.27
CA VAL A 873 -11.28 -89.27 13.83
C VAL A 873 -12.32 -89.75 14.84
N ASN A 874 -12.65 -91.04 14.82
CA ASN A 874 -13.40 -91.69 15.90
C ASN A 874 -12.40 -92.50 16.75
N ALA A 875 -12.42 -92.33 18.07
CA ALA A 875 -11.50 -92.97 18.99
C ALA A 875 -12.21 -93.60 20.20
N ASP A 876 -11.63 -94.65 20.76
CA ASP A 876 -11.90 -95.10 22.13
C ASP A 876 -11.05 -94.24 23.10
N CYS A 877 -11.41 -94.13 24.39
CA CYS A 877 -10.74 -93.26 25.35
C CYS A 877 -9.27 -93.65 25.60
N ASP A 878 -8.92 -94.93 25.44
CA ASP A 878 -7.53 -95.41 25.51
C ASP A 878 -6.73 -95.20 24.20
N SER A 879 -7.34 -94.61 23.17
CA SER A 879 -6.80 -94.53 21.81
C SER A 879 -6.89 -93.15 21.14
N VAL A 880 -7.18 -92.09 21.92
CA VAL A 880 -7.22 -90.71 21.42
C VAL A 880 -5.86 -90.34 20.79
N PRO A 881 -5.81 -89.93 19.52
CA PRO A 881 -4.55 -89.56 18.87
C PRO A 881 -3.77 -88.49 19.62
N ILE A 882 -2.45 -88.63 19.68
CA ILE A 882 -1.55 -87.58 20.18
C ILE A 882 -1.68 -86.31 19.31
N VAL A 883 -1.46 -85.15 19.91
CA VAL A 883 -1.49 -83.87 19.18
C VAL A 883 -0.35 -83.80 18.16
N ALA A 884 -0.67 -83.37 16.93
CA ALA A 884 0.33 -83.10 15.90
C ALA A 884 1.02 -81.74 16.18
N THR A 885 2.35 -81.72 16.14
CA THR A 885 3.13 -80.48 16.10
C THR A 885 3.28 -80.07 14.65
N LEU A 886 2.79 -78.87 14.30
CA LEU A 886 2.88 -78.31 12.96
C LEU A 886 3.72 -77.03 12.96
N THR A 887 4.46 -76.81 11.88
CA THR A 887 5.16 -75.58 11.56
C THR A 887 4.62 -74.99 10.25
N ALA A 888 4.91 -73.72 9.99
CA ALA A 888 4.51 -73.05 8.77
C ALA A 888 5.68 -72.25 8.18
N THR A 889 5.69 -72.14 6.86
CA THR A 889 6.59 -71.27 6.10
C THR A 889 5.79 -70.28 5.28
N ASP A 890 6.37 -69.10 5.10
CA ASP A 890 5.87 -68.08 4.21
C ASP A 890 6.97 -67.65 3.20
N SER A 891 6.59 -67.02 2.09
CA SER A 891 7.47 -66.62 0.98
C SER A 891 8.11 -65.24 1.17
N CYS A 892 7.62 -64.44 2.12
CA CYS A 892 7.94 -63.03 2.32
C CYS A 892 8.38 -62.68 3.74
N GLY A 893 8.18 -63.59 4.69
CA GLY A 893 8.64 -63.43 6.06
C GLY A 893 8.71 -64.74 6.84
N THR A 894 8.62 -64.61 8.16
CA THR A 894 8.48 -65.73 9.09
C THR A 894 7.00 -66.02 9.34
N ALA A 895 6.65 -67.29 9.50
CA ALA A 895 5.33 -67.71 9.94
C ALA A 895 5.41 -68.48 11.27
N THR A 896 4.37 -68.34 12.10
CA THR A 896 4.19 -69.03 13.38
C THR A 896 2.88 -69.82 13.38
N VAL A 897 2.79 -70.86 14.20
CA VAL A 897 1.57 -71.68 14.33
C VAL A 897 1.08 -71.67 15.77
N ASP A 898 -0.13 -71.16 15.98
CA ASP A 898 -0.83 -71.22 17.26
C ASP A 898 -1.71 -72.47 17.33
N TYR A 899 -1.75 -73.13 18.49
CA TYR A 899 -2.54 -74.32 18.76
C TYR A 899 -3.59 -74.08 19.83
N THR A 900 -4.82 -74.54 19.60
CA THR A 900 -5.93 -74.53 20.56
C THR A 900 -6.66 -75.87 20.57
N GLU A 901 -7.12 -76.30 21.75
CA GLU A 901 -7.94 -77.50 21.93
C GLU A 901 -9.17 -77.16 22.78
N THR A 902 -10.35 -77.61 22.35
CA THR A 902 -11.58 -77.56 23.15
C THR A 902 -12.17 -78.96 23.30
N LYS A 903 -12.83 -79.21 24.43
CA LYS A 903 -13.58 -80.45 24.72
C LYS A 903 -15.04 -80.11 24.94
N GLU A 904 -15.93 -80.81 24.25
CA GLU A 904 -17.38 -80.72 24.37
C GLU A 904 -17.92 -82.08 24.83
N ASP A 905 -18.56 -82.13 26.01
CA ASP A 905 -19.14 -83.36 26.54
C ASP A 905 -20.40 -83.77 25.75
N GLY A 906 -20.59 -85.08 25.54
CA GLY A 906 -21.66 -85.65 24.74
C GLY A 906 -22.86 -86.14 25.56
N ASN A 907 -23.71 -86.95 24.91
CA ASN A 907 -25.03 -87.34 25.44
C ASN A 907 -25.00 -88.40 26.58
N CYS A 908 -23.84 -88.88 26.98
CA CYS A 908 -23.66 -89.92 28.01
C CYS A 908 -22.28 -89.81 28.66
N SER A 909 -22.08 -90.43 29.82
CA SER A 909 -20.95 -90.21 30.74
C SER A 909 -19.55 -90.42 30.13
N SER A 910 -19.46 -91.20 29.05
CA SER A 910 -18.21 -91.62 28.40
C SER A 910 -18.19 -91.31 26.89
N ASN A 911 -18.91 -90.27 26.47
CA ASN A 911 -18.94 -89.74 25.10
C ASN A 911 -18.60 -88.25 25.11
N TYR A 912 -17.65 -87.81 24.28
CA TYR A 912 -17.28 -86.40 24.12
C TYR A 912 -16.57 -86.14 22.79
N THR A 913 -16.51 -84.89 22.37
CA THR A 913 -15.78 -84.43 21.17
C THR A 913 -14.61 -83.53 21.57
N ILE A 914 -13.45 -83.74 20.98
CA ILE A 914 -12.29 -82.84 21.05
C ILE A 914 -12.16 -82.12 19.70
N ASN A 915 -12.07 -80.79 19.70
CA ASN A 915 -11.74 -80.00 18.53
C ASN A 915 -10.34 -79.38 18.70
N ARG A 916 -9.42 -79.72 17.82
CA ARG A 916 -8.05 -79.18 17.76
C ARG A 916 -7.92 -78.23 16.58
N THR A 917 -7.49 -77.00 16.81
CA THR A 917 -7.31 -76.01 15.75
C THR A 917 -5.89 -75.46 15.75
N TRP A 918 -5.24 -75.51 14.59
CA TRP A 918 -3.95 -74.89 14.32
C TRP A 918 -4.15 -73.67 13.41
N VAL A 919 -3.61 -72.52 13.79
CA VAL A 919 -3.66 -71.29 12.99
C VAL A 919 -2.23 -70.88 12.64
N ALA A 920 -1.85 -71.02 11.38
CA ALA A 920 -0.63 -70.44 10.85
C ALA A 920 -0.85 -68.95 10.55
N SER A 921 0.04 -68.09 11.04
CA SER A 921 0.03 -66.63 10.82
C SER A 921 1.42 -66.15 10.41
N ASP A 922 1.51 -65.17 9.50
CA ASP A 922 2.76 -64.45 9.21
C ASP A 922 2.86 -63.11 9.97
N ASN A 923 3.98 -62.41 9.76
CA ASN A 923 4.25 -61.09 10.33
C ASN A 923 3.41 -59.95 9.70
N CYS A 924 2.72 -60.19 8.59
CA CYS A 924 1.88 -59.22 7.87
C CYS A 924 0.38 -59.40 8.18
N GLY A 925 0.02 -60.46 8.90
CA GLY A 925 -1.32 -60.74 9.38
C GLY A 925 -2.14 -61.69 8.50
N ASN A 926 -1.57 -62.29 7.45
CA ASN A 926 -2.28 -63.31 6.68
C ASN A 926 -2.31 -64.63 7.47
N GLN A 927 -3.42 -65.36 7.40
CA GLN A 927 -3.66 -66.54 8.23
C GLN A 927 -4.22 -67.73 7.45
N LYS A 928 -3.86 -68.94 7.90
CA LYS A 928 -4.43 -70.21 7.44
C LYS A 928 -4.74 -71.11 8.62
N SER A 929 -6.01 -71.48 8.77
CA SER A 929 -6.50 -72.33 9.87
C SER A 929 -6.77 -73.76 9.39
N TYR A 930 -6.53 -74.73 10.27
CA TYR A 930 -6.93 -76.12 10.10
C TYR A 930 -7.50 -76.70 11.40
N THR A 931 -8.60 -77.44 11.32
CA THR A 931 -9.27 -78.04 12.48
C THR A 931 -9.41 -79.55 12.31
N GLN A 932 -9.04 -80.31 13.34
CA GLN A 932 -9.33 -81.73 13.52
C GLN A 932 -10.41 -81.91 14.58
N THR A 933 -11.44 -82.70 14.28
CA THR A 933 -12.48 -83.14 15.22
C THR A 933 -12.25 -84.60 15.59
N ILE A 934 -12.21 -84.91 16.89
CA ILE A 934 -12.05 -86.27 17.41
C ILE A 934 -13.29 -86.62 18.24
N LYS A 935 -14.06 -87.61 17.81
CA LYS A 935 -15.22 -88.12 18.55
C LYS A 935 -14.80 -89.32 19.38
N VAL A 936 -14.97 -89.23 20.70
CA VAL A 936 -14.52 -90.25 21.65
C VAL A 936 -15.73 -90.91 22.30
N THR A 937 -15.79 -92.24 22.25
CA THR A 937 -16.82 -93.05 22.94
C THR A 937 -16.22 -94.35 23.44
N CYS A 938 -16.34 -94.66 24.73
CA CYS A 938 -15.81 -95.90 25.33
C CYS A 938 -16.62 -96.39 26.54
N LEU A 939 -16.34 -97.61 27.01
CA LEU A 939 -16.87 -98.14 28.26
C LEU A 939 -15.82 -98.01 29.36
N ALA A 940 -15.95 -96.99 30.21
CA ALA A 940 -14.90 -96.49 31.09
C ALA A 940 -14.29 -97.53 32.05
N ASN A 941 -15.09 -98.24 32.87
CA ASN A 941 -14.57 -99.19 33.88
C ASN A 941 -15.62 -100.20 34.36
N VAL A 942 -15.20 -101.42 34.74
CA VAL A 942 -16.07 -102.38 35.44
C VAL A 942 -15.60 -102.51 36.89
N TYR A 943 -16.48 -102.23 37.85
CA TYR A 943 -16.13 -102.26 39.28
C TYR A 943 -16.32 -103.67 39.85
N ASN A 944 -15.24 -104.44 39.89
CA ASN A 944 -15.21 -105.88 40.19
C ASN A 944 -15.49 -106.28 41.68
N GLY A 945 -16.16 -105.44 42.47
CA GLY A 945 -16.44 -105.70 43.88
C GLY A 945 -17.71 -105.04 44.38
N ILE A 946 -18.55 -105.79 45.11
CA ILE A 946 -19.80 -105.30 45.73
C ILE A 946 -19.96 -105.80 47.17
N SER A 947 -20.68 -105.02 47.97
CA SER A 947 -21.04 -105.29 49.37
C SER A 947 -22.53 -105.00 49.59
N PRO A 948 -23.45 -105.92 49.20
CA PRO A 948 -24.90 -105.67 49.24
C PRO A 948 -25.46 -105.78 50.67
N ASN A 949 -25.12 -104.82 51.53
CA ASN A 949 -25.50 -104.79 52.94
C ASN A 949 -26.55 -103.72 53.27
N GLY A 950 -26.86 -102.83 52.32
CA GLY A 950 -27.86 -101.77 52.43
C GLY A 950 -27.34 -100.47 53.04
N ASP A 951 -26.02 -100.25 53.10
CA ASP A 951 -25.43 -99.01 53.62
C ASP A 951 -25.37 -97.84 52.60
N GLY A 952 -25.72 -98.12 51.33
CA GLY A 952 -25.72 -97.16 50.23
C GLY A 952 -24.40 -97.11 49.45
N LYS A 953 -23.43 -97.99 49.72
CA LYS A 953 -22.10 -98.00 49.07
C LYS A 953 -21.76 -99.38 48.51
N ASN A 954 -21.53 -99.41 47.20
CA ASN A 954 -21.18 -100.64 46.46
C ASN A 954 -22.22 -101.77 46.65
N ASP A 955 -23.47 -101.45 47.01
CA ASP A 955 -24.57 -102.42 47.10
C ASP A 955 -24.88 -103.07 45.74
N THR A 956 -24.60 -102.33 44.67
CA THR A 956 -24.84 -102.69 43.28
C THR A 956 -23.56 -102.88 42.49
N PHE A 957 -23.58 -103.77 41.51
CA PHE A 957 -22.48 -103.92 40.56
C PHE A 957 -22.51 -102.78 39.55
N ILE A 958 -21.50 -101.91 39.58
CA ILE A 958 -21.43 -100.72 38.72
C ILE A 958 -20.53 -100.98 37.51
N ILE A 959 -20.98 -100.53 36.35
CA ILE A 959 -20.25 -100.54 35.08
C ILE A 959 -20.21 -99.11 34.55
N GLY A 960 -19.10 -98.40 34.75
CA GLY A 960 -18.92 -97.03 34.29
C GLY A 960 -18.97 -96.92 32.76
N GLY A 961 -19.75 -95.96 32.25
CA GLY A 961 -19.97 -95.75 30.81
C GLY A 961 -21.03 -96.66 30.17
N ILE A 962 -21.68 -97.56 30.93
CA ILE A 962 -22.69 -98.48 30.37
C ILE A 962 -23.95 -97.75 29.87
N ASP A 963 -24.19 -96.53 30.36
CA ASP A 963 -25.23 -95.62 29.89
C ASP A 963 -25.07 -95.21 28.42
N CYS A 964 -23.84 -95.26 27.89
CA CYS A 964 -23.57 -95.08 26.46
C CYS A 964 -23.97 -96.30 25.59
N TYR A 965 -24.29 -97.43 26.20
CA TYR A 965 -24.52 -98.72 25.52
C TYR A 965 -25.84 -99.37 25.95
N PRO A 966 -27.02 -98.80 25.61
CA PRO A 966 -28.31 -99.31 26.07
C PRO A 966 -28.63 -100.74 25.58
N ASN A 967 -28.02 -101.17 24.47
CA ASN A 967 -28.12 -102.53 23.94
C ASN A 967 -26.98 -103.41 24.47
N ASN A 968 -26.93 -103.61 25.79
CA ASN A 968 -25.97 -104.48 26.46
C ASN A 968 -26.64 -105.67 27.16
N SER A 969 -25.86 -106.69 27.51
CA SER A 969 -26.27 -107.87 28.27
C SER A 969 -25.23 -108.18 29.33
N VAL A 970 -25.64 -108.26 30.60
CA VAL A 970 -24.78 -108.62 31.74
C VAL A 970 -25.24 -109.96 32.30
N ARG A 971 -24.33 -110.92 32.38
CA ARG A 971 -24.55 -112.23 32.98
C ARG A 971 -23.49 -112.49 34.05
N ILE A 972 -23.89 -113.05 35.17
CA ILE A 972 -23.02 -113.33 36.32
C ILE A 972 -23.16 -114.81 36.67
N PHE A 973 -22.04 -115.47 36.93
CA PHE A 973 -21.88 -116.90 37.11
C PHE A 973 -21.21 -117.17 38.46
N ASN A 974 -21.61 -118.24 39.15
CA ASN A 974 -20.86 -118.73 40.31
C ASN A 974 -19.57 -119.47 39.88
N ARG A 975 -18.73 -119.84 40.85
CA ARG A 975 -17.48 -120.60 40.65
C ARG A 975 -17.61 -121.95 39.91
N TYR A 976 -18.82 -122.45 39.68
CA TYR A 976 -19.09 -123.68 38.94
C TYR A 976 -19.61 -123.42 37.51
N GLY A 977 -19.60 -122.17 37.05
CA GLY A 977 -20.08 -121.78 35.71
C GLY A 977 -21.61 -121.73 35.58
N VAL A 978 -22.35 -121.75 36.70
CA VAL A 978 -23.82 -121.64 36.68
C VAL A 978 -24.22 -120.17 36.76
N VAL A 979 -25.04 -119.70 35.82
CA VAL A 979 -25.64 -118.36 35.82
C VAL A 979 -26.44 -118.15 37.10
N VAL A 980 -26.11 -117.08 37.84
CA VAL A 980 -26.84 -116.61 39.02
C VAL A 980 -27.58 -115.30 38.77
N TYR A 981 -27.21 -114.53 37.74
CA TYR A 981 -27.93 -113.33 37.30
C TYR A 981 -27.74 -113.14 35.79
N GLU A 982 -28.77 -112.68 35.08
CA GLU A 982 -28.72 -112.43 33.64
C GLU A 982 -29.74 -111.35 33.26
N LYS A 983 -29.27 -110.27 32.62
CA LYS A 983 -30.07 -109.08 32.35
C LYS A 983 -29.63 -108.36 31.08
N GLU A 984 -30.59 -108.12 30.19
CA GLU A 984 -30.46 -107.21 29.05
C GLU A 984 -30.74 -105.75 29.49
N GLY A 985 -30.03 -104.79 28.89
CA GLY A 985 -30.18 -103.36 29.13
C GLY A 985 -29.71 -102.91 30.51
N TYR A 986 -28.56 -103.39 30.98
CA TYR A 986 -27.97 -103.02 32.27
C TYR A 986 -27.58 -101.54 32.28
N ASP A 987 -28.00 -100.76 33.28
CA ASP A 987 -27.89 -99.30 33.28
C ASP A 987 -27.33 -98.70 34.59
N ASN A 988 -26.94 -99.56 35.55
CA ASN A 988 -26.57 -99.22 36.93
C ASN A 988 -27.69 -98.58 37.80
N VAL A 989 -28.91 -98.41 37.28
CA VAL A 989 -29.98 -97.61 37.93
C VAL A 989 -31.29 -98.38 38.05
N THR A 990 -31.85 -98.88 36.96
CA THR A 990 -33.13 -99.60 36.92
C THR A 990 -32.97 -101.10 36.65
N ASN A 991 -31.93 -101.47 35.92
CA ASN A 991 -31.53 -102.82 35.56
C ASN A 991 -30.14 -103.05 36.14
N VAL A 992 -30.10 -103.50 37.39
CA VAL A 992 -28.87 -103.59 38.19
C VAL A 992 -28.81 -104.90 38.98
N PHE A 993 -27.61 -105.34 39.34
CA PHE A 993 -27.38 -106.53 40.15
C PHE A 993 -27.02 -106.13 41.59
N GLU A 994 -27.90 -106.51 42.52
CA GLU A 994 -27.83 -106.22 43.96
C GLU A 994 -27.32 -107.42 44.78
N GLY A 995 -26.64 -108.39 44.15
CA GLY A 995 -26.14 -109.60 44.82
C GLY A 995 -27.18 -110.69 45.10
N PHE A 996 -28.36 -110.64 44.49
CA PHE A 996 -29.41 -111.66 44.61
C PHE A 996 -29.46 -112.60 43.39
N SER A 997 -29.88 -113.85 43.62
CA SER A 997 -29.94 -114.89 42.58
C SER A 997 -31.24 -114.86 41.76
N ASP A 998 -31.14 -114.84 40.43
CA ASP A 998 -32.22 -115.11 39.47
C ASP A 998 -32.30 -116.60 39.05
N GLY A 999 -31.45 -117.46 39.63
CA GLY A 999 -31.32 -118.87 39.26
C GLY A 999 -32.60 -119.71 39.42
N ARG A 1000 -32.78 -120.72 38.55
CA ARG A 1000 -34.00 -121.56 38.50
C ARG A 1000 -33.87 -122.99 39.05
N ASN A 1001 -32.65 -123.53 39.29
CA ASN A 1001 -32.46 -124.96 39.57
C ASN A 1001 -31.66 -125.35 40.84
N THR A 1002 -30.56 -124.66 41.20
CA THR A 1002 -29.66 -125.10 42.32
C THR A 1002 -29.46 -124.08 43.45
N LEU A 1003 -30.01 -122.88 43.30
CA LEU A 1003 -30.18 -121.84 44.32
C LEU A 1003 -31.62 -121.34 44.16
N LYS A 1004 -32.31 -120.93 45.24
CA LYS A 1004 -33.65 -120.35 45.03
C LYS A 1004 -33.53 -118.95 44.43
N ARG A 1005 -34.55 -118.57 43.67
CA ARG A 1005 -34.72 -117.20 43.22
C ARG A 1005 -34.87 -116.27 44.43
N GLU A 1006 -34.32 -115.06 44.34
CA GLU A 1006 -34.36 -114.03 45.40
C GLU A 1006 -33.58 -114.38 46.69
N GLU A 1007 -32.79 -115.46 46.72
CA GLU A 1007 -31.81 -115.68 47.79
C GLU A 1007 -30.55 -114.80 47.59
N LYS A 1008 -30.09 -114.14 48.66
CA LYS A 1008 -28.82 -113.37 48.67
C LYS A 1008 -27.66 -114.33 48.41
N LEU A 1009 -26.80 -114.00 47.46
CA LEU A 1009 -25.68 -114.84 47.08
C LEU A 1009 -24.60 -114.83 48.19
N PRO A 1010 -24.01 -115.99 48.53
CA PRO A 1010 -22.99 -116.08 49.58
C PRO A 1010 -21.71 -115.35 49.20
N THR A 1011 -20.95 -114.89 50.21
CA THR A 1011 -19.63 -114.26 50.01
C THR A 1011 -18.72 -115.14 49.17
N GLY A 1012 -18.08 -114.55 48.16
CA GLY A 1012 -17.13 -115.24 47.31
C GLY A 1012 -16.88 -114.57 45.96
N THR A 1013 -16.05 -115.23 45.14
CA THR A 1013 -15.76 -114.79 43.78
C THR A 1013 -16.76 -115.40 42.79
N TYR A 1014 -17.40 -114.52 42.05
CA TYR A 1014 -18.25 -114.78 40.90
C TYR A 1014 -17.51 -114.34 39.64
N PHE A 1015 -18.05 -114.68 38.47
CA PHE A 1015 -17.52 -114.24 37.18
C PHE A 1015 -18.63 -113.55 36.40
N TYR A 1016 -18.33 -112.53 35.62
CA TYR A 1016 -19.30 -111.88 34.74
C TYR A 1016 -18.89 -111.98 33.28
N THR A 1017 -19.89 -111.95 32.39
CA THR A 1017 -19.75 -111.63 30.97
C THR A 1017 -20.62 -110.41 30.70
N LEU A 1018 -20.04 -109.37 30.12
CA LEU A 1018 -20.73 -108.20 29.62
C LEU A 1018 -20.61 -108.20 28.09
N GLN A 1019 -21.72 -108.25 27.38
CA GLN A 1019 -21.77 -108.06 25.93
C GLN A 1019 -22.41 -106.71 25.61
N TYR A 1020 -21.88 -105.95 24.65
CA TYR A 1020 -22.45 -104.68 24.20
C TYR A 1020 -22.11 -104.40 22.74
N ASP A 1021 -22.93 -103.58 22.08
CA ASP A 1021 -22.68 -103.10 20.71
C ASP A 1021 -21.89 -101.79 20.74
N ASN A 1022 -20.66 -101.79 20.23
CA ASN A 1022 -19.86 -100.59 20.01
C ASN A 1022 -19.77 -100.28 18.50
N ASN A 1023 -20.61 -99.35 18.04
CA ASN A 1023 -20.67 -98.88 16.65
C ASN A 1023 -20.79 -100.01 15.59
N GLY A 1024 -21.62 -101.02 15.87
CA GLY A 1024 -21.88 -102.17 15.00
C GLY A 1024 -21.01 -103.40 15.32
N ASN A 1025 -20.03 -103.27 16.21
CA ASN A 1025 -19.19 -104.39 16.66
C ASN A 1025 -19.70 -104.92 18.01
N LYS A 1026 -20.04 -106.22 18.06
CA LYS A 1026 -20.32 -106.89 19.33
C LYS A 1026 -19.03 -107.09 20.12
N VAL A 1027 -18.91 -106.39 21.23
CA VAL A 1027 -17.80 -106.49 22.19
C VAL A 1027 -18.26 -107.37 23.35
N GLU A 1028 -17.44 -108.36 23.71
CA GLU A 1028 -17.63 -109.17 24.92
C GLU A 1028 -16.45 -108.93 25.87
N LYS A 1029 -16.74 -108.46 27.08
CA LYS A 1029 -15.81 -108.37 28.21
C LYS A 1029 -16.17 -109.45 29.22
N SER A 1030 -15.18 -110.01 29.91
CA SER A 1030 -15.40 -110.97 30.99
C SER A 1030 -14.40 -110.73 32.12
N GLY A 1031 -14.82 -110.99 33.35
CA GLY A 1031 -13.98 -110.74 34.52
C GLY A 1031 -14.52 -111.45 35.76
N TYR A 1032 -13.90 -111.17 36.90
CA TYR A 1032 -14.40 -111.63 38.20
C TYR A 1032 -15.19 -110.52 38.89
N LEU A 1033 -16.17 -110.90 39.71
CA LEU A 1033 -16.91 -110.02 40.61
C LEU A 1033 -16.81 -110.60 42.02
N TYR A 1034 -16.22 -109.89 42.95
CA TYR A 1034 -16.20 -110.28 44.36
C TYR A 1034 -17.46 -109.77 45.07
N ILE A 1035 -18.19 -110.66 45.75
CA ILE A 1035 -19.34 -110.30 46.57
C ILE A 1035 -18.95 -110.48 48.04
N SER A 1036 -19.04 -109.42 48.84
CA SER A 1036 -19.05 -109.46 50.30
C SER A 1036 -20.49 -109.45 50.81
N THR A 1037 -20.81 -110.27 51.80
CA THR A 1037 -22.13 -110.25 52.48
C THR A 1037 -22.13 -109.50 53.81
N GLU A 1038 -20.94 -109.11 54.29
CA GLU A 1038 -20.70 -108.12 55.35
C GLU A 1038 -20.65 -106.72 54.75
#